data_AF-A0A9W4P6S1-F1
#
_entry.id   AF-A0A9W4P6S1-F1
#
_cell.length_a   1.000
_cell.length_b   1.000
_cell.length_c   1.000
_cell.angle_alpha   90.00
_cell.angle_beta   90.00
_cell.angle_gamma   90.00
#
_symmetry.space_group_name_H-M   'P 1'
#
loop_
_entity.id
_entity.type
_entity.pdbx_description
1 polymer ?
#
loop_
_entity_poly.entity_id
_entity_poly.type
_entity_poly.pdbx_seq_one_letter_code
_entity_poly.pdbx_strand_id
1 'polypeptide(L)'
;MGEKGQYIPPLVGWMYDLVLWTFSVLIDLFFREVHPRGSWKIPRRGPIILVAAPHANQFVDSLVLMRVIRSEAQRRISWLIADKSFKRKFIGFLARSVGTLPVARAMDNLKPGTGTIYLPDPINQPTLLRGVGTNFEGKDFEKDGTIALPTINGTSHSTAIAEIKGPEELVLKKAFKHRDALAQLTGRQDIDRDGNFTGDASEQDPDFKGTKFKVAPHVDQTAVYEAVFKRLGTGGCVGIFPEGGSHDRTTLLPLKAGVALMALGTLAENPGCGLKIVPCGMNYFHAHKFRSRAVIEFGTPIDIPSELVEQFKQGERRESVGALLEIIYGSLVSVTVTSPDYETLMVIQAARRLYNTKGKNLPLPMVVELNRRLVKGYAHFKDDPRIVELRKSIVGYNKQLRLLGIRDHQVAYAKFSILQVVATLIYRLGKLALLTIGTLPGLLLFTPVFIVTKYLSAKKSKEALAASTVKLQGRDVMATWKLLIALAFAPALYAFYTASLAYWTYWNRVNGMVPDWVPLWSVVIIGMVLFPTITFAALRIGEVGMDIIKSLRPLVLSLNPSSANTLVKLRERRAALAQQVTDAINTMGPELFPDFDAARVVTDPFREASNTDTKAKHELPEIRRTSVSDHGEKMPSSEPLPRNESFHNLANIGFFSTRPPSRDRSRSRSASARPGSRHGLKPLSPLTPKDPLEDVSSRIRDAMRERGERRRRRSEDGSWDMASSGPGTPSSTEESRKDL
;
A
#
# COMPACT_ATOMS: atom_id res chain seq x y z
N MET A 1 2.82 -44.97 0.92
CA MET A 1 3.54 -44.02 1.81
C MET A 1 2.50 -43.17 2.49
N GLY A 2 2.61 -42.92 3.80
CA GLY A 2 1.62 -42.09 4.52
C GLY A 2 1.63 -40.63 4.06
N GLU A 3 0.46 -40.01 4.06
CA GLU A 3 0.28 -38.59 3.70
C GLU A 3 1.05 -37.70 4.67
N LYS A 4 2.03 -36.95 4.15
CA LYS A 4 2.81 -35.99 4.94
C LYS A 4 2.03 -34.69 5.07
N GLY A 5 1.00 -34.71 5.93
CA GLY A 5 0.26 -33.51 6.33
C GLY A 5 1.21 -32.36 6.66
N GLN A 6 0.96 -31.19 6.07
CA GLN A 6 1.97 -30.14 6.00
C GLN A 6 2.33 -29.62 7.40
N TYR A 7 3.63 -29.63 7.74
CA TYR A 7 4.11 -29.25 9.07
C TYR A 7 3.73 -27.81 9.43
N ILE A 8 2.79 -27.66 10.37
CA ILE A 8 2.39 -26.38 10.96
C ILE A 8 3.32 -26.10 12.16
N PRO A 9 4.27 -25.15 12.08
CA PRO A 9 5.12 -24.85 13.22
C PRO A 9 4.31 -24.28 14.41
N PRO A 10 4.53 -24.76 15.64
CA PRO A 10 3.89 -24.22 16.83
C PRO A 10 4.40 -22.79 17.10
N LEU A 11 3.49 -21.87 17.43
CA LEU A 11 3.83 -20.49 17.76
C LEU A 11 4.25 -20.39 19.24
N VAL A 12 5.47 -20.84 19.54
CA VAL A 12 6.03 -20.83 20.90
C VAL A 12 6.30 -19.38 21.34
N GLY A 13 5.50 -18.86 22.27
CA GLY A 13 5.46 -17.42 22.59
C GLY A 13 6.78 -16.81 23.07
N TRP A 14 7.54 -17.52 23.90
CA TRP A 14 8.84 -17.03 24.39
C TRP A 14 9.91 -17.05 23.28
N MET A 15 9.91 -18.07 22.42
CA MET A 15 10.87 -18.19 21.32
C MET A 15 10.59 -17.15 20.23
N TYR A 16 9.31 -16.88 19.94
CA TYR A 16 8.90 -15.75 19.10
C TYR A 16 9.40 -14.42 19.67
N ASP A 17 9.19 -14.17 20.96
CA ASP A 17 9.57 -12.91 21.60
C ASP A 17 11.09 -12.74 21.67
N LEU A 18 11.87 -13.81 21.91
CA LEU A 18 13.35 -13.80 21.91
C LEU A 18 13.93 -13.48 20.52
N VAL A 19 13.42 -14.13 19.47
CA VAL A 19 13.81 -13.82 18.08
C VAL A 19 13.44 -12.37 17.74
N LEU A 20 12.22 -11.94 18.08
CA LEU A 20 11.77 -10.59 17.81
C LEU A 20 12.55 -9.52 18.58
N TRP A 21 12.94 -9.77 19.83
CA TRP A 21 13.82 -8.89 20.61
C TRP A 21 15.18 -8.72 19.93
N THR A 22 15.81 -9.82 19.53
CA THR A 22 17.09 -9.84 18.81
C THR A 22 17.02 -9.01 17.52
N PHE A 23 15.97 -9.19 16.71
CA PHE A 23 15.76 -8.39 15.50
C PHE A 23 15.27 -6.96 15.77
N SER A 24 14.70 -6.65 16.93
CA SER A 24 14.29 -5.28 17.28
C SER A 24 15.48 -4.37 17.51
N VAL A 25 16.58 -4.86 18.11
CA VAL A 25 17.85 -4.14 18.22
C VAL A 25 18.39 -3.78 16.82
N LEU A 26 18.32 -4.73 15.87
CA LEU A 26 18.69 -4.49 14.47
C LEU A 26 17.79 -3.44 13.79
N ILE A 27 16.48 -3.45 14.06
CA ILE A 27 15.54 -2.43 13.58
C ILE A 27 15.91 -1.05 14.14
N ASP A 28 16.23 -0.92 15.43
CA ASP A 28 16.62 0.36 16.06
C ASP A 28 17.98 0.89 15.58
N LEU A 29 18.90 0.00 15.19
CA LEU A 29 20.15 0.36 14.53
C LEU A 29 19.91 0.82 13.09
N PHE A 30 19.01 0.16 12.33
CA PHE A 30 18.80 0.47 10.92
C PHE A 30 17.85 1.64 10.66
N PHE A 31 16.71 1.71 11.36
CA PHE A 31 15.76 2.82 11.27
C PHE A 31 15.96 3.79 12.42
N ARG A 32 15.99 5.09 12.10
CA ARG A 32 16.06 6.15 13.10
C ARG A 32 14.76 6.27 13.90
N GLU A 33 13.63 5.96 13.27
CA GLU A 33 12.29 6.14 13.81
C GLU A 33 11.32 5.21 13.06
N VAL A 34 10.49 4.47 13.81
CA VAL A 34 9.38 3.66 13.29
C VAL A 34 8.12 4.11 14.04
N HIS A 35 7.26 4.89 13.38
CA HIS A 35 6.10 5.50 14.04
C HIS A 35 4.80 4.75 13.69
N PRO A 36 4.12 4.10 14.65
CA PRO A 36 2.80 3.51 14.43
C PRO A 36 1.71 4.57 14.33
N ARG A 37 0.69 4.34 13.50
CA ARG A 37 -0.44 5.23 13.25
C ARG A 37 -1.70 4.39 13.14
N GLY A 38 -2.77 4.76 13.85
CA GLY A 38 -3.99 3.95 13.87
C GLY A 38 -3.88 2.62 14.63
N SER A 39 -2.79 2.37 15.37
CA SER A 39 -2.54 1.10 16.06
C SER A 39 -3.62 0.71 17.07
N TRP A 40 -4.29 1.70 17.67
CA TRP A 40 -5.46 1.51 18.53
C TRP A 40 -6.67 0.86 17.83
N LYS A 41 -6.70 0.85 16.48
CA LYS A 41 -7.74 0.19 15.69
C LYS A 41 -7.55 -1.33 15.61
N ILE A 42 -6.38 -1.87 15.95
CA ILE A 42 -6.09 -3.31 15.83
C ILE A 42 -6.85 -4.09 16.91
N PRO A 43 -7.74 -5.04 16.56
CA PRO A 43 -8.42 -5.86 17.55
C PRO A 43 -7.44 -6.66 18.43
N ARG A 44 -7.51 -6.48 19.75
CA ARG A 44 -6.61 -7.15 20.72
C ARG A 44 -6.94 -8.64 20.93
N ARG A 45 -8.14 -9.08 20.52
CA ARG A 45 -8.64 -10.46 20.58
C ARG A 45 -9.32 -10.82 19.24
N GLY A 46 -9.72 -12.08 19.05
CA GLY A 46 -10.36 -12.57 17.82
C GLY A 46 -9.39 -12.74 16.64
N PRO A 47 -9.77 -13.45 15.56
CA PRO A 47 -8.91 -13.71 14.41
C PRO A 47 -8.59 -12.43 13.63
N ILE A 48 -7.35 -12.30 13.14
CA ILE A 48 -6.96 -11.22 12.22
C ILE A 48 -6.18 -11.79 11.04
N ILE A 49 -6.57 -11.37 9.83
CA ILE A 49 -5.66 -11.34 8.68
C ILE A 49 -5.12 -9.91 8.56
N LEU A 50 -3.83 -9.73 8.82
CA LEU A 50 -3.12 -8.48 8.58
C LEU A 50 -2.65 -8.44 7.13
N VAL A 51 -3.13 -7.45 6.39
CA VAL A 51 -2.80 -7.26 4.98
C VAL A 51 -1.92 -6.02 4.85
N ALA A 52 -0.65 -6.22 4.50
CA ALA A 52 0.35 -5.16 4.48
C ALA A 52 0.82 -4.86 3.05
N ALA A 53 0.96 -3.58 2.71
CA ALA A 53 1.49 -3.11 1.43
C ALA A 53 2.05 -1.67 1.55
N PRO A 54 2.84 -1.17 0.59
CA PRO A 54 3.59 -1.94 -0.41
C PRO A 54 4.68 -2.78 0.26
N HIS A 55 5.06 -3.90 -0.33
CA HIS A 55 6.12 -4.77 0.16
C HIS A 55 7.50 -4.26 -0.25
N ALA A 56 7.95 -3.19 0.41
CA ALA A 56 9.17 -2.47 0.08
C ALA A 56 10.47 -3.21 0.47
N ASN A 57 10.45 -4.17 1.40
CA ASN A 57 11.63 -4.97 1.79
C ASN A 57 11.28 -6.43 2.12
N GLN A 58 12.02 -7.38 1.53
CA GLN A 58 11.70 -8.81 1.56
C GLN A 58 11.44 -9.43 2.95
N PHE A 59 12.18 -9.03 3.99
CA PHE A 59 12.02 -9.54 5.36
C PHE A 59 11.89 -8.44 6.41
N VAL A 60 12.39 -7.23 6.12
CA VAL A 60 12.42 -6.14 7.10
C VAL A 60 11.02 -5.61 7.39
N ASP A 61 10.12 -5.61 6.40
CA ASP A 61 8.71 -5.24 6.56
C ASP A 61 8.00 -6.13 7.60
N SER A 62 8.20 -7.45 7.48
CA SER A 62 7.64 -8.44 8.40
C SER A 62 8.14 -8.23 9.83
N LEU A 63 9.44 -8.01 10.01
CA LEU A 63 10.05 -7.79 11.34
C LEU A 63 9.59 -6.47 11.98
N VAL A 64 9.47 -5.40 11.18
CA VAL A 64 8.94 -4.09 11.62
C VAL A 64 7.49 -4.24 12.10
N LEU A 65 6.65 -4.95 11.34
CA LEU A 65 5.26 -5.20 11.72
C LEU A 65 5.13 -6.14 12.93
N MET A 66 5.95 -7.18 13.04
CA MET A 66 6.00 -8.04 14.22
C MET A 66 6.30 -7.23 15.47
N ARG A 67 7.27 -6.30 15.41
CA ARG A 67 7.64 -5.42 16.52
C ARG A 67 6.47 -4.50 16.91
N VAL A 68 5.91 -3.78 15.95
CA VAL A 68 4.82 -2.82 16.19
C VAL A 68 3.56 -3.51 16.72
N ILE A 69 3.13 -4.64 16.15
CA ILE A 69 1.94 -5.35 16.65
C ILE A 69 2.20 -6.00 18.03
N ARG A 70 3.45 -6.43 18.30
CA ARG A 70 3.84 -6.97 19.61
C ARG A 70 3.85 -5.91 20.71
N SER A 71 4.19 -4.65 20.41
CA SER A 71 4.13 -3.54 21.38
C SER A 71 2.71 -2.98 21.54
N GLU A 72 2.07 -2.57 20.44
CA GLU A 72 0.81 -1.79 20.47
C GLU A 72 -0.41 -2.63 20.83
N ALA A 73 -0.49 -3.85 20.27
CA ALA A 73 -1.64 -4.73 20.37
C ALA A 73 -1.37 -6.00 21.21
N GLN A 74 -0.12 -6.22 21.64
CA GLN A 74 0.34 -7.42 22.36
C GLN A 74 0.11 -8.75 21.61
N ARG A 75 -0.02 -8.70 20.27
CA ARG A 75 -0.25 -9.88 19.42
C ARG A 75 1.04 -10.36 18.76
N ARG A 76 1.02 -11.61 18.28
CA ARG A 76 2.10 -12.27 17.53
C ARG A 76 1.59 -12.67 16.14
N ILE A 77 2.38 -12.46 15.09
CA ILE A 77 1.98 -12.63 13.69
C ILE A 77 2.60 -13.89 13.10
N SER A 78 1.78 -14.83 12.62
CA SER A 78 2.23 -15.89 11.71
C SER A 78 2.27 -15.37 10.28
N TRP A 79 3.47 -15.07 9.77
CA TRP A 79 3.65 -14.67 8.38
C TRP A 79 3.52 -15.86 7.42
N LEU A 80 3.00 -15.60 6.22
CA LEU A 80 3.22 -16.47 5.07
C LEU A 80 4.64 -16.25 4.51
N ILE A 81 5.38 -17.32 4.24
CA ILE A 81 6.75 -17.26 3.68
C ILE A 81 6.89 -18.22 2.50
N ALA A 82 7.59 -17.81 1.44
CA ALA A 82 7.88 -18.71 0.31
C ALA A 82 8.68 -19.94 0.78
N ASP A 83 8.22 -21.14 0.43
CA ASP A 83 8.81 -22.43 0.83
C ASP A 83 10.32 -22.54 0.47
N LYS A 84 10.72 -21.98 -0.67
CA LYS A 84 12.14 -21.84 -1.10
C LYS A 84 13.03 -21.04 -0.14
N SER A 85 12.44 -20.23 0.74
CA SER A 85 13.12 -19.56 1.86
C SER A 85 13.03 -20.38 3.15
N PHE A 86 11.89 -21.02 3.41
CA PHE A 86 11.65 -21.90 4.56
C PHE A 86 12.55 -23.15 4.57
N LYS A 87 12.95 -23.66 3.40
CA LYS A 87 13.88 -24.79 3.26
C LYS A 87 15.37 -24.44 3.47
N ARG A 88 15.72 -23.16 3.61
CA ARG A 88 17.13 -22.73 3.87
C ARG A 88 17.49 -22.93 5.34
N LYS A 89 18.67 -23.50 5.65
CA LYS A 89 19.09 -23.83 7.04
C LYS A 89 18.78 -22.73 8.08
N PHE A 90 19.39 -21.54 7.95
CA PHE A 90 19.25 -20.44 8.94
C PHE A 90 17.87 -19.75 8.88
N ILE A 91 17.43 -19.32 7.69
CA ILE A 91 16.15 -18.60 7.53
C ILE A 91 14.97 -19.50 7.92
N GLY A 92 15.02 -20.78 7.53
CA GLY A 92 14.04 -21.80 7.86
C GLY A 92 14.00 -22.17 9.35
N PHE A 93 15.13 -22.12 10.05
CA PHE A 93 15.15 -22.26 11.51
C PHE A 93 14.36 -21.10 12.15
N LEU A 94 14.76 -19.84 11.89
CA LEU A 94 14.08 -18.65 12.43
C LEU A 94 12.60 -18.58 12.05
N ALA A 95 12.26 -18.93 10.81
CA ALA A 95 10.89 -18.99 10.30
C ALA A 95 10.00 -19.96 11.11
N ARG A 96 10.52 -21.16 11.40
CA ARG A 96 9.85 -22.14 12.27
C ARG A 96 9.77 -21.64 13.72
N SER A 97 10.83 -21.03 14.25
CA SER A 97 10.87 -20.45 15.60
C SER A 97 9.83 -19.36 15.85
N VAL A 98 9.46 -18.58 14.83
CA VAL A 98 8.40 -17.55 14.92
C VAL A 98 7.05 -18.01 14.35
N GLY A 99 6.89 -19.31 14.04
CA GLY A 99 5.62 -19.91 13.63
C GLY A 99 5.07 -19.41 12.29
N THR A 100 5.92 -19.12 11.29
CA THR A 100 5.48 -18.78 9.92
C THR A 100 4.96 -19.99 9.16
N LEU A 101 4.08 -19.77 8.19
CA LEU A 101 3.49 -20.82 7.37
C LEU A 101 4.15 -20.86 5.98
N PRO A 102 4.71 -22.00 5.54
CA PRO A 102 5.36 -22.12 4.24
C PRO A 102 4.34 -22.19 3.10
N VAL A 103 4.53 -21.36 2.08
CA VAL A 103 3.71 -21.32 0.86
C VAL A 103 4.58 -21.73 -0.33
N ALA A 104 4.25 -22.86 -0.95
CA ALA A 104 4.85 -23.28 -2.20
C ALA A 104 4.22 -22.54 -3.40
N ARG A 105 4.97 -22.38 -4.50
CA ARG A 105 4.50 -21.74 -5.74
C ARG A 105 5.18 -22.44 -6.92
N ALA A 106 4.44 -22.79 -7.98
CA ALA A 106 5.03 -23.45 -9.16
C ALA A 106 6.21 -22.65 -9.75
N MET A 107 6.09 -21.32 -9.81
CA MET A 107 7.15 -20.41 -10.27
C MET A 107 8.47 -20.50 -9.49
N ASP A 108 8.46 -20.93 -8.22
CA ASP A 108 9.69 -21.11 -7.43
C ASP A 108 10.43 -22.42 -7.77
N ASN A 109 9.73 -23.38 -8.37
CA ASN A 109 10.17 -24.75 -8.68
C ASN A 109 10.46 -24.98 -10.17
N LEU A 110 10.32 -23.97 -11.03
CA LEU A 110 10.55 -24.06 -12.48
C LEU A 110 11.96 -24.56 -12.83
N LYS A 111 12.03 -25.73 -13.48
CA LYS A 111 13.22 -26.30 -14.13
C LYS A 111 13.19 -26.00 -15.63
N PRO A 112 14.33 -25.96 -16.35
CA PRO A 112 14.34 -26.05 -17.80
C PRO A 112 13.68 -27.34 -18.28
N GLY A 113 12.86 -27.28 -19.32
CA GLY A 113 12.37 -28.47 -20.03
C GLY A 113 13.42 -29.01 -21.01
N THR A 114 13.32 -30.30 -21.34
CA THR A 114 14.03 -30.94 -22.46
C THR A 114 13.30 -30.63 -23.77
N GLY A 115 14.03 -30.30 -24.84
CA GLY A 115 13.46 -29.98 -26.15
C GLY A 115 12.95 -28.53 -26.28
N THR A 116 12.14 -28.29 -27.31
CA THR A 116 11.42 -27.04 -27.58
C THR A 116 9.92 -27.30 -27.72
N ILE A 117 9.10 -26.25 -27.62
CA ILE A 117 7.64 -26.31 -27.82
C ILE A 117 7.15 -25.25 -28.80
N TYR A 118 6.05 -25.56 -29.48
CA TYR A 118 5.36 -24.69 -30.41
C TYR A 118 3.84 -24.92 -30.38
N LEU A 119 3.09 -23.97 -30.94
CA LEU A 119 1.63 -23.96 -31.01
C LEU A 119 1.21 -24.20 -32.47
N PRO A 120 0.91 -25.45 -32.86
CA PRO A 120 0.76 -25.85 -34.26
C PRO A 120 -0.47 -25.23 -34.96
N ASP A 121 -1.53 -24.94 -34.22
CA ASP A 121 -2.68 -24.18 -34.71
C ASP A 121 -3.16 -23.20 -33.63
N PRO A 122 -2.75 -21.92 -33.70
CA PRO A 122 -3.10 -20.93 -32.69
C PRO A 122 -4.52 -20.37 -32.81
N ILE A 123 -5.28 -20.72 -33.86
CA ILE A 123 -6.61 -20.18 -34.15
C ILE A 123 -7.69 -21.21 -33.80
N ASN A 124 -7.60 -22.43 -34.35
CA ASN A 124 -8.57 -23.49 -34.11
C ASN A 124 -8.23 -24.34 -32.87
N GLN A 125 -6.94 -24.49 -32.53
CA GLN A 125 -6.50 -25.30 -31.37
C GLN A 125 -5.55 -24.55 -30.41
N PRO A 126 -5.92 -23.35 -29.90
CA PRO A 126 -5.06 -22.46 -29.12
C PRO A 126 -4.58 -23.02 -27.75
N THR A 127 -4.94 -24.25 -27.41
CA THR A 127 -4.54 -24.98 -26.19
C THR A 127 -3.69 -26.22 -26.46
N LEU A 128 -3.53 -26.69 -27.71
CA LEU A 128 -2.66 -27.83 -28.01
C LEU A 128 -1.22 -27.32 -28.14
N LEU A 129 -0.29 -27.85 -27.35
CA LEU A 129 1.14 -27.66 -27.56
C LEU A 129 1.75 -28.92 -28.15
N ARG A 130 2.60 -28.73 -29.15
CA ARG A 130 3.53 -29.75 -29.65
C ARG A 130 4.94 -29.48 -29.17
N GLY A 131 5.70 -30.55 -28.98
CA GLY A 131 7.11 -30.51 -28.60
C GLY A 131 8.02 -31.13 -29.65
N VAL A 132 9.26 -30.65 -29.71
CA VAL A 132 10.32 -31.18 -30.58
C VAL A 132 11.50 -31.59 -29.70
N GLY A 133 11.86 -32.87 -29.72
CA GLY A 133 12.84 -33.44 -28.79
C GLY A 133 12.37 -33.42 -27.33
N THR A 134 11.06 -33.43 -27.10
CA THR A 134 10.41 -33.49 -25.79
C THR A 134 10.04 -34.93 -25.43
N ASN A 135 9.80 -35.19 -24.14
CA ASN A 135 8.96 -36.31 -23.72
C ASN A 135 8.05 -35.84 -22.58
N PHE A 136 6.79 -35.55 -22.89
CA PHE A 136 5.79 -35.09 -21.93
C PHE A 136 5.22 -36.20 -21.02
N GLU A 137 5.55 -37.47 -21.27
CA GLU A 137 5.27 -38.58 -20.34
C GLU A 137 6.40 -38.76 -19.30
N GLY A 138 7.46 -37.96 -19.41
CA GLY A 138 8.58 -37.93 -18.47
C GLY A 138 8.18 -37.39 -17.08
N LYS A 139 8.89 -37.85 -16.04
CA LYS A 139 8.60 -37.60 -14.60
C LYS A 139 8.61 -36.13 -14.13
N ASP A 140 8.92 -35.18 -15.01
CA ASP A 140 8.85 -33.74 -14.74
C ASP A 140 7.52 -33.10 -15.19
N PHE A 141 6.66 -33.87 -15.86
CA PHE A 141 5.34 -33.47 -16.33
C PHE A 141 4.25 -34.23 -15.58
N GLU A 142 3.16 -33.53 -15.25
CA GLU A 142 1.96 -34.12 -14.65
C GLU A 142 0.73 -33.26 -14.95
N LYS A 143 -0.45 -33.84 -14.77
CA LYS A 143 -1.73 -33.12 -14.85
C LYS A 143 -1.75 -32.01 -13.79
N ASP A 144 -2.24 -30.84 -14.17
CA ASP A 144 -2.22 -29.60 -13.38
C ASP A 144 -0.81 -29.06 -13.04
N GLY A 145 0.25 -29.63 -13.60
CA GLY A 145 1.60 -29.05 -13.64
C GLY A 145 1.64 -27.74 -14.44
N THR A 146 2.71 -26.95 -14.27
CA THR A 146 2.84 -25.61 -14.87
C THR A 146 3.92 -25.56 -15.95
N ILE A 147 3.59 -25.01 -17.12
CA ILE A 147 4.54 -24.67 -18.19
C ILE A 147 4.73 -23.16 -18.21
N ALA A 148 5.97 -22.71 -18.35
CA ALA A 148 6.35 -21.30 -18.43
C ALA A 148 7.29 -21.03 -19.62
N LEU A 149 7.00 -19.97 -20.36
CA LEU A 149 7.81 -19.48 -21.47
C LEU A 149 9.01 -18.64 -20.98
N PRO A 150 10.05 -18.46 -21.81
CA PRO A 150 11.15 -17.54 -21.55
C PRO A 150 10.66 -16.12 -21.28
N THR A 151 11.54 -15.32 -20.65
CA THR A 151 11.27 -13.91 -20.39
C THR A 151 11.63 -13.09 -21.62
N ILE A 152 10.65 -12.43 -22.23
CA ILE A 152 10.85 -11.40 -23.26
C ILE A 152 10.22 -10.10 -22.74
N ASN A 153 10.85 -8.95 -23.03
CA ASN A 153 10.39 -7.62 -22.59
C ASN A 153 10.13 -7.46 -21.07
N GLY A 154 10.76 -8.31 -20.25
CA GLY A 154 10.55 -8.37 -18.79
C GLY A 154 9.30 -9.15 -18.35
N THR A 155 8.53 -9.72 -19.28
CA THR A 155 7.39 -10.60 -18.98
C THR A 155 7.70 -12.06 -19.29
N SER A 156 7.20 -12.97 -18.46
CA SER A 156 7.21 -14.42 -18.71
C SER A 156 5.80 -14.94 -18.47
N HIS A 157 5.28 -15.68 -19.43
CA HIS A 157 3.91 -16.18 -19.42
C HIS A 157 3.90 -17.66 -19.04
N SER A 158 2.92 -18.06 -18.23
CA SER A 158 2.78 -19.44 -17.75
C SER A 158 1.32 -19.85 -17.67
N THR A 159 1.08 -21.16 -17.76
CA THR A 159 -0.24 -21.78 -17.79
C THR A 159 -0.15 -23.21 -17.25
N ALA A 160 -1.29 -23.82 -16.93
CA ALA A 160 -1.36 -25.17 -16.37
C ALA A 160 -1.68 -26.20 -17.45
N ILE A 161 -1.11 -27.40 -17.34
CA ILE A 161 -1.42 -28.58 -18.14
C ILE A 161 -2.82 -29.09 -17.75
N ALA A 162 -3.67 -29.36 -18.74
CA ALA A 162 -4.97 -30.01 -18.56
C ALA A 162 -4.87 -31.53 -18.70
N GLU A 163 -4.09 -31.97 -19.71
CA GLU A 163 -3.97 -33.33 -20.17
C GLU A 163 -2.63 -33.49 -20.93
N ILE A 164 -2.05 -34.69 -20.90
CA ILE A 164 -0.89 -35.09 -21.70
C ILE A 164 -1.41 -36.12 -22.70
N LYS A 165 -1.08 -35.97 -23.98
CA LYS A 165 -1.63 -36.81 -25.08
C LYS A 165 -0.61 -37.74 -25.74
N GLY A 166 0.62 -37.74 -25.23
CA GLY A 166 1.72 -38.57 -25.68
C GLY A 166 3.06 -37.90 -25.35
N PRO A 167 4.19 -38.43 -25.85
CA PRO A 167 5.51 -37.84 -25.62
C PRO A 167 5.69 -36.45 -26.27
N GLU A 168 4.96 -36.16 -27.36
CA GLU A 168 5.11 -34.94 -28.17
C GLU A 168 3.90 -33.99 -28.14
N GLU A 169 2.79 -34.38 -27.51
CA GLU A 169 1.56 -33.56 -27.43
C GLU A 169 1.04 -33.38 -26.00
N LEU A 170 0.63 -32.16 -25.66
CA LEU A 170 -0.13 -31.88 -24.42
C LEU A 170 -1.17 -30.78 -24.63
N VAL A 171 -2.19 -30.77 -23.77
CA VAL A 171 -3.27 -29.77 -23.79
C VAL A 171 -3.16 -28.86 -22.56
N LEU A 172 -3.30 -27.56 -22.79
CA LEU A 172 -3.29 -26.51 -21.79
C LEU A 172 -4.70 -26.23 -21.23
N LYS A 173 -4.82 -25.96 -19.93
CA LYS A 173 -6.08 -25.47 -19.32
C LYS A 173 -6.51 -24.11 -19.87
N LYS A 174 -5.55 -23.30 -20.34
CA LYS A 174 -5.76 -21.96 -20.88
C LYS A 174 -4.75 -21.67 -21.98
N ALA A 175 -5.25 -21.20 -23.11
CA ALA A 175 -4.46 -20.64 -24.20
C ALA A 175 -3.61 -19.46 -23.73
N PHE A 176 -2.45 -19.28 -24.36
CA PHE A 176 -1.71 -18.02 -24.30
C PHE A 176 -2.48 -16.93 -25.07
N LYS A 177 -2.35 -15.67 -24.63
CA LYS A 177 -3.07 -14.51 -25.19
C LYS A 177 -2.21 -13.27 -25.40
N HIS A 178 -0.98 -13.27 -24.92
CA HIS A 178 -0.11 -12.11 -25.02
C HIS A 178 0.73 -12.24 -26.29
N ARG A 179 0.87 -11.14 -27.04
CA ARG A 179 1.69 -11.05 -28.26
C ARG A 179 3.04 -11.74 -28.12
N ASP A 180 3.79 -11.39 -27.09
CA ASP A 180 5.12 -11.92 -26.78
C ASP A 180 5.13 -13.43 -26.44
N ALA A 181 4.00 -14.01 -26.01
CA ALA A 181 3.86 -15.45 -25.79
C ALA A 181 3.47 -16.19 -27.06
N LEU A 182 2.60 -15.60 -27.88
CA LEU A 182 2.14 -16.18 -29.15
C LEU A 182 3.27 -16.17 -30.18
N ALA A 183 3.97 -15.05 -30.36
CA ALA A 183 5.14 -14.95 -31.24
C ALA A 183 6.26 -15.95 -30.84
N GLN A 184 6.46 -16.17 -29.53
CA GLN A 184 7.38 -17.20 -29.02
C GLN A 184 6.94 -18.64 -29.31
N LEU A 185 5.67 -18.88 -29.64
CA LEU A 185 5.12 -20.23 -29.86
C LEU A 185 4.76 -20.52 -31.32
N THR A 186 4.63 -19.51 -32.17
CA THR A 186 4.26 -19.65 -33.59
C THR A 186 5.34 -19.14 -34.56
N GLY A 187 6.34 -18.41 -34.07
CA GLY A 187 7.34 -17.70 -34.89
C GLY A 187 6.82 -16.43 -35.57
N ARG A 188 5.49 -16.20 -35.57
CA ARG A 188 4.86 -15.15 -36.39
C ARG A 188 5.03 -13.73 -35.84
N GLN A 189 4.91 -12.77 -36.76
CA GLN A 189 4.94 -11.33 -36.48
C GLN A 189 3.58 -10.63 -36.69
N ASP A 190 2.59 -11.31 -37.30
CA ASP A 190 1.23 -10.85 -37.66
C ASP A 190 0.28 -10.69 -36.45
N ILE A 191 0.82 -10.57 -35.25
CA ILE A 191 0.05 -10.55 -34.00
C ILE A 191 -0.11 -9.10 -33.56
N ASP A 192 -1.34 -8.66 -33.34
CA ASP A 192 -1.69 -7.31 -32.91
C ASP A 192 -1.30 -7.04 -31.42
N ARG A 193 -1.65 -5.85 -30.92
CA ARG A 193 -1.37 -5.46 -29.51
C ARG A 193 -2.31 -6.13 -28.50
N ASP A 194 -3.47 -6.60 -28.93
CA ASP A 194 -4.52 -7.17 -28.09
C ASP A 194 -4.42 -8.71 -27.99
N GLY A 195 -3.61 -9.34 -28.85
CA GLY A 195 -3.32 -10.78 -28.88
C GLY A 195 -3.97 -11.56 -30.02
N ASN A 196 -4.47 -10.88 -31.06
CA ASN A 196 -5.13 -11.50 -32.22
C ASN A 196 -4.18 -11.60 -33.41
N PHE A 197 -4.38 -12.61 -34.26
CA PHE A 197 -3.68 -12.77 -35.53
C PHE A 197 -4.38 -11.94 -36.62
N THR A 198 -3.62 -11.33 -37.52
CA THR A 198 -4.15 -10.56 -38.65
C THR A 198 -3.94 -11.22 -40.01
N GLY A 199 -3.13 -12.28 -40.09
CA GLY A 199 -2.95 -13.11 -41.28
C GLY A 199 -3.74 -14.43 -41.22
N ASP A 200 -3.68 -15.21 -42.30
CA ASP A 200 -4.36 -16.50 -42.40
C ASP A 200 -3.72 -17.60 -41.54
N ALA A 201 -4.48 -18.65 -41.26
CA ALA A 201 -4.06 -19.74 -40.37
C ALA A 201 -2.82 -20.52 -40.84
N SER A 202 -2.41 -20.40 -42.11
CA SER A 202 -1.36 -21.20 -42.76
C SER A 202 0.07 -20.62 -42.70
N GLU A 203 0.27 -19.33 -42.44
CA GLU A 203 1.61 -18.68 -42.49
C GLU A 203 2.53 -19.02 -41.29
N GLN A 204 2.94 -20.28 -41.14
CA GLN A 204 4.07 -20.64 -40.27
C GLN A 204 5.41 -20.43 -40.98
N ASP A 205 6.37 -19.86 -40.27
CA ASP A 205 7.77 -19.85 -40.69
C ASP A 205 8.29 -21.30 -40.71
N PRO A 206 8.68 -21.86 -41.87
CA PRO A 206 9.06 -23.27 -41.98
C PRO A 206 10.37 -23.61 -41.24
N ASP A 207 11.18 -22.63 -40.87
CA ASP A 207 12.40 -22.84 -40.07
C ASP A 207 12.16 -22.76 -38.55
N PHE A 208 10.93 -22.46 -38.11
CA PHE A 208 10.60 -22.25 -36.69
C PHE A 208 10.58 -23.56 -35.87
N LYS A 209 11.74 -23.91 -35.32
CA LYS A 209 11.98 -25.12 -34.49
C LYS A 209 11.49 -25.01 -33.02
N GLY A 210 10.50 -24.15 -32.76
CA GLY A 210 9.91 -23.94 -31.43
C GLY A 210 10.80 -23.17 -30.43
N THR A 211 10.23 -22.83 -29.27
CA THR A 211 10.93 -22.12 -28.17
C THR A 211 11.31 -23.06 -27.03
N LYS A 212 12.39 -22.75 -26.31
CA LYS A 212 12.75 -23.44 -25.06
C LYS A 212 11.77 -23.06 -23.96
N PHE A 213 11.46 -23.97 -23.05
CA PHE A 213 10.46 -23.74 -22.01
C PHE A 213 10.96 -24.17 -20.62
N LYS A 214 10.13 -23.92 -19.62
CA LYS A 214 10.33 -24.39 -18.24
C LYS A 214 9.09 -25.12 -17.75
N VAL A 215 9.29 -26.13 -16.91
CA VAL A 215 8.22 -26.92 -16.30
C VAL A 215 8.36 -26.91 -14.77
N ALA A 216 7.23 -26.96 -14.07
CA ALA A 216 7.17 -27.18 -12.64
C ALA A 216 6.02 -28.15 -12.31
N PRO A 217 6.17 -28.99 -11.27
CA PRO A 217 5.09 -29.85 -10.79
C PRO A 217 3.89 -29.04 -10.32
N HIS A 218 2.76 -29.72 -10.18
CA HIS A 218 1.59 -29.19 -9.50
C HIS A 218 1.96 -28.78 -8.06
N VAL A 219 1.23 -27.79 -7.54
CA VAL A 219 1.43 -27.30 -6.18
C VAL A 219 0.07 -27.23 -5.51
N ASP A 220 -0.25 -28.28 -4.77
CA ASP A 220 -1.35 -28.23 -3.81
C ASP A 220 -1.11 -27.12 -2.77
N GLN A 221 -2.19 -26.45 -2.42
CA GLN A 221 -2.23 -25.37 -1.43
C GLN A 221 -3.21 -25.70 -0.29
N THR A 222 -3.93 -26.82 -0.35
CA THR A 222 -4.99 -27.19 0.59
C THR A 222 -4.48 -27.17 2.04
N ALA A 223 -3.38 -27.87 2.31
CA ALA A 223 -2.76 -27.88 3.64
C ALA A 223 -2.18 -26.52 4.10
N VAL A 224 -1.92 -25.57 3.17
CA VAL A 224 -1.57 -24.19 3.52
C VAL A 224 -2.81 -23.42 4.00
N TYR A 225 -3.94 -23.59 3.31
CA TYR A 225 -5.22 -23.00 3.71
C TYR A 225 -5.69 -23.57 5.06
N GLU A 226 -5.66 -24.89 5.25
CA GLU A 226 -5.94 -25.55 6.54
C GLU A 226 -5.07 -25.02 7.68
N ALA A 227 -3.76 -24.84 7.44
CA ALA A 227 -2.84 -24.29 8.43
C ALA A 227 -3.19 -22.83 8.82
N VAL A 228 -3.72 -22.06 7.87
CA VAL A 228 -4.24 -20.71 8.11
C VAL A 228 -5.57 -20.75 8.86
N PHE A 229 -6.53 -21.57 8.43
CA PHE A 229 -7.83 -21.72 9.07
C PHE A 229 -7.67 -22.13 10.54
N LYS A 230 -6.83 -23.14 10.82
CA LYS A 230 -6.49 -23.57 12.19
C LYS A 230 -5.81 -22.48 13.02
N ARG A 231 -4.95 -21.64 12.41
CA ARG A 231 -4.32 -20.50 13.09
C ARG A 231 -5.31 -19.36 13.36
N LEU A 232 -6.29 -19.14 12.49
CA LEU A 232 -7.31 -18.10 12.67
C LEU A 232 -8.43 -18.55 13.62
N GLY A 233 -8.92 -19.79 13.53
CA GLY A 233 -9.91 -20.38 14.44
C GLY A 233 -9.46 -20.43 15.91
N THR A 234 -8.15 -20.46 16.16
CA THR A 234 -7.55 -20.30 17.50
C THR A 234 -7.39 -18.83 17.93
N GLY A 235 -8.02 -17.88 17.24
CA GLY A 235 -7.94 -16.44 17.50
C GLY A 235 -6.59 -15.80 17.11
N GLY A 236 -5.77 -16.48 16.31
CA GLY A 236 -4.44 -16.02 15.91
C GLY A 236 -4.44 -14.82 14.96
N CYS A 237 -3.24 -14.32 14.67
CA CYS A 237 -3.01 -13.28 13.66
C CYS A 237 -2.15 -13.87 12.53
N VAL A 238 -2.65 -13.82 11.30
CA VAL A 238 -1.91 -14.23 10.09
C VAL A 238 -1.52 -12.99 9.30
N GLY A 239 -0.28 -12.92 8.84
CA GLY A 239 0.25 -11.80 8.06
C GLY A 239 0.50 -12.16 6.61
N ILE A 240 0.01 -11.34 5.68
CA ILE A 240 0.23 -11.49 4.24
C ILE A 240 0.55 -10.14 3.56
N PHE A 241 1.52 -10.16 2.65
CA PHE A 241 1.72 -9.14 1.62
C PHE A 241 1.02 -9.62 0.33
N PRO A 242 -0.19 -9.12 -0.01
CA PRO A 242 -1.03 -9.68 -1.08
C PRO A 242 -0.44 -9.50 -2.49
N GLU A 243 0.50 -8.58 -2.65
CA GLU A 243 1.33 -8.40 -3.85
C GLU A 243 2.18 -9.66 -4.14
N GLY A 244 2.47 -10.48 -3.12
CA GLY A 244 3.12 -11.79 -3.26
C GLY A 244 4.60 -11.77 -3.66
N GLY A 245 5.27 -10.63 -3.51
CA GLY A 245 6.70 -10.44 -3.74
C GLY A 245 7.10 -8.99 -3.52
N SER A 246 8.31 -8.76 -2.99
CA SER A 246 8.80 -7.42 -2.66
C SER A 246 9.32 -6.65 -3.87
N HIS A 247 9.12 -5.33 -3.90
CA HIS A 247 9.41 -4.48 -5.07
C HIS A 247 9.77 -3.03 -4.77
N ASP A 248 10.47 -2.41 -5.74
CA ASP A 248 10.90 -1.01 -5.68
C ASP A 248 9.89 0.00 -6.30
N ARG A 249 8.69 -0.46 -6.68
CA ARG A 249 7.67 0.37 -7.36
C ARG A 249 6.98 1.34 -6.39
N THR A 250 6.54 2.49 -6.91
CA THR A 250 5.81 3.54 -6.17
C THR A 250 4.31 3.27 -6.04
N THR A 251 3.75 2.45 -6.92
CA THR A 251 2.36 1.98 -6.91
C THR A 251 2.25 0.55 -6.38
N LEU A 252 1.08 0.19 -5.87
CA LEU A 252 0.75 -1.18 -5.49
C LEU A 252 0.73 -2.10 -6.71
N LEU A 253 1.16 -3.36 -6.54
CA LEU A 253 0.89 -4.40 -7.53
C LEU A 253 -0.52 -5.00 -7.37
N PRO A 254 -1.10 -5.61 -8.43
CA PRO A 254 -2.37 -6.33 -8.34
C PRO A 254 -2.37 -7.39 -7.24
N LEU A 255 -3.43 -7.40 -6.43
CA LEU A 255 -3.56 -8.28 -5.27
C LEU A 255 -3.80 -9.74 -5.70
N LYS A 256 -3.14 -10.70 -5.03
CA LYS A 256 -3.37 -12.13 -5.27
C LYS A 256 -4.57 -12.64 -4.46
N ALA A 257 -5.42 -13.43 -5.12
CA ALA A 257 -6.65 -14.01 -4.57
C ALA A 257 -6.49 -14.78 -3.25
N GLY A 258 -5.30 -15.29 -2.92
CA GLY A 258 -5.03 -16.02 -1.67
C GLY A 258 -5.49 -15.30 -0.40
N VAL A 259 -5.42 -13.95 -0.35
CA VAL A 259 -5.91 -13.19 0.82
C VAL A 259 -7.43 -13.34 1.02
N ALA A 260 -8.21 -13.25 -0.05
CA ALA A 260 -9.66 -13.39 -0.02
C ALA A 260 -10.09 -14.86 0.12
N LEU A 261 -9.35 -15.81 -0.47
CA LEU A 261 -9.56 -17.25 -0.29
C LEU A 261 -9.36 -17.67 1.18
N MET A 262 -8.30 -17.20 1.83
CA MET A 262 -8.08 -17.44 3.27
C MET A 262 -9.21 -16.83 4.11
N ALA A 263 -9.63 -15.61 3.80
CA ALA A 263 -10.66 -14.89 4.55
C ALA A 263 -12.05 -15.54 4.45
N LEU A 264 -12.53 -15.75 3.21
CA LEU A 264 -13.83 -16.37 2.95
C LEU A 264 -13.84 -17.85 3.36
N GLY A 265 -12.74 -18.58 3.17
CA GLY A 265 -12.60 -19.96 3.65
C GLY A 265 -12.72 -20.08 5.17
N THR A 266 -12.03 -19.21 5.92
CA THR A 266 -12.11 -19.20 7.39
C THR A 266 -13.54 -18.94 7.89
N LEU A 267 -14.26 -18.00 7.28
CA LEU A 267 -15.67 -17.73 7.64
C LEU A 267 -16.65 -18.74 7.04
N ALA A 268 -16.26 -19.49 6.02
CA ALA A 268 -17.06 -20.59 5.50
C ALA A 268 -17.06 -21.78 6.48
N GLU A 269 -15.88 -22.13 7.00
CA GLU A 269 -15.65 -23.19 7.99
C GLU A 269 -16.12 -22.78 9.40
N ASN A 270 -15.83 -21.54 9.83
CA ASN A 270 -16.21 -21.03 11.14
C ASN A 270 -16.79 -19.60 11.04
N PRO A 271 -18.09 -19.45 10.72
CA PRO A 271 -18.75 -18.14 10.59
C PRO A 271 -18.70 -17.30 11.87
N GLY A 272 -18.79 -17.96 13.03
CA GLY A 272 -18.85 -17.30 14.34
C GLY A 272 -17.51 -16.77 14.87
N CYS A 273 -16.38 -17.02 14.19
CA CYS A 273 -15.07 -16.66 14.72
C CYS A 273 -14.80 -15.14 14.81
N GLY A 274 -15.56 -14.31 14.08
CA GLY A 274 -15.40 -12.85 14.10
C GLY A 274 -14.08 -12.38 13.45
N LEU A 275 -13.62 -13.06 12.40
CA LEU A 275 -12.44 -12.68 11.63
C LEU A 275 -12.59 -11.28 11.03
N LYS A 276 -11.62 -10.39 11.34
CA LYS A 276 -11.49 -9.09 10.68
C LYS A 276 -10.20 -9.02 9.84
N ILE A 277 -10.27 -8.29 8.72
CA ILE A 277 -9.09 -8.00 7.89
C ILE A 277 -8.56 -6.62 8.27
N VAL A 278 -7.28 -6.50 8.64
CA VAL A 278 -6.66 -5.22 9.01
C VAL A 278 -5.72 -4.75 7.89
N PRO A 279 -6.07 -3.71 7.12
CA PRO A 279 -5.18 -3.12 6.11
C PRO A 279 -4.07 -2.29 6.78
N CYS A 280 -2.85 -2.39 6.26
CA CYS A 280 -1.66 -1.76 6.85
C CYS A 280 -0.73 -1.14 5.79
N GLY A 281 -0.50 0.17 5.90
CA GLY A 281 0.38 0.95 5.03
C GLY A 281 1.83 1.00 5.50
N MET A 282 2.76 0.57 4.65
CA MET A 282 4.21 0.51 4.87
C MET A 282 4.91 1.76 4.32
N ASN A 283 4.67 2.91 4.95
CA ASN A 283 5.10 4.20 4.42
C ASN A 283 6.56 4.53 4.80
N TYR A 284 7.50 3.96 4.05
CA TYR A 284 8.94 4.23 4.17
C TYR A 284 9.37 5.51 3.45
N PHE A 285 10.13 6.37 4.15
CA PHE A 285 10.77 7.51 3.48
C PHE A 285 11.91 7.09 2.55
N HIS A 286 12.66 6.03 2.91
CA HIS A 286 13.83 5.54 2.18
C HIS A 286 14.18 4.09 2.59
N ALA A 287 13.32 3.12 2.26
CA ALA A 287 13.42 1.71 2.70
C ALA A 287 14.86 1.12 2.73
N HIS A 288 15.63 1.30 1.66
CA HIS A 288 16.99 0.76 1.50
C HIS A 288 18.12 1.54 2.20
N LYS A 289 17.85 2.73 2.77
CA LYS A 289 18.87 3.59 3.41
C LYS A 289 18.95 3.35 4.92
N PHE A 290 20.17 3.31 5.43
CA PHE A 290 20.46 3.28 6.86
C PHE A 290 20.09 4.62 7.53
N ARG A 291 19.65 4.56 8.79
CA ARG A 291 19.01 5.66 9.55
C ARG A 291 17.84 6.33 8.81
N SER A 292 17.16 5.59 7.93
CA SER A 292 15.88 6.01 7.35
C SER A 292 14.76 5.98 8.39
N ARG A 293 13.56 6.43 8.03
CA ARG A 293 12.37 6.39 8.88
C ARG A 293 11.24 5.65 8.20
N ALA A 294 10.36 5.07 9.01
CA ALA A 294 9.14 4.40 8.57
C ALA A 294 7.93 4.92 9.35
N VAL A 295 6.80 5.03 8.67
CA VAL A 295 5.48 5.24 9.29
C VAL A 295 4.62 4.03 8.94
N ILE A 296 4.00 3.42 9.95
CA ILE A 296 3.20 2.20 9.81
C ILE A 296 1.75 2.57 10.11
N GLU A 297 0.89 2.57 9.09
CA GLU A 297 -0.48 3.11 9.19
C GLU A 297 -1.55 2.03 9.09
N PHE A 298 -2.20 1.73 10.20
CA PHE A 298 -3.28 0.76 10.30
C PHE A 298 -4.63 1.41 9.96
N GLY A 299 -5.33 0.84 8.98
CA GLY A 299 -6.64 1.31 8.57
C GLY A 299 -7.75 0.84 9.52
N THR A 300 -9.00 1.10 9.14
CA THR A 300 -10.15 0.53 9.86
C THR A 300 -10.22 -0.97 9.56
N PRO A 301 -10.41 -1.85 10.57
CA PRO A 301 -10.65 -3.27 10.34
C PRO A 301 -11.88 -3.46 9.47
N ILE A 302 -11.75 -4.32 8.46
CA ILE A 302 -12.79 -4.69 7.54
C ILE A 302 -13.49 -5.92 8.12
N ASP A 303 -14.78 -5.79 8.40
CA ASP A 303 -15.68 -6.91 8.57
C ASP A 303 -16.06 -7.45 7.19
N ILE A 304 -15.99 -8.76 7.01
CA ILE A 304 -16.26 -9.42 5.72
C ILE A 304 -17.78 -9.59 5.58
N PRO A 305 -18.42 -9.04 4.54
CA PRO A 305 -19.87 -9.12 4.38
C PRO A 305 -20.35 -10.57 4.28
N SER A 306 -21.46 -10.90 4.97
CA SER A 306 -22.02 -12.25 5.01
C SER A 306 -22.47 -12.74 3.64
N GLU A 307 -22.95 -11.84 2.78
CA GLU A 307 -23.34 -12.11 1.40
C GLU A 307 -22.17 -12.68 0.59
N LEU A 308 -20.95 -12.16 0.78
CA LEU A 308 -19.76 -12.68 0.10
C LEU A 308 -19.36 -14.07 0.62
N VAL A 309 -19.60 -14.36 1.91
CA VAL A 309 -19.37 -15.69 2.50
C VAL A 309 -20.42 -16.69 1.98
N GLU A 310 -21.67 -16.27 1.84
CA GLU A 310 -22.76 -17.08 1.29
C GLU A 310 -22.54 -17.38 -0.19
N GLN A 311 -22.22 -16.39 -1.03
CA GLN A 311 -21.80 -16.58 -2.42
C GLN A 311 -20.61 -17.55 -2.52
N PHE A 312 -19.62 -17.43 -1.63
CA PHE A 312 -18.46 -18.33 -1.59
C PHE A 312 -18.84 -19.78 -1.23
N LYS A 313 -19.86 -19.99 -0.39
CA LYS A 313 -20.44 -21.31 -0.07
C LYS A 313 -21.29 -21.86 -1.23
N GLN A 314 -22.08 -21.01 -1.89
CA GLN A 314 -22.96 -21.35 -3.01
C GLN A 314 -22.20 -21.71 -4.30
N GLY A 315 -20.88 -21.47 -4.34
CA GLY A 315 -20.00 -21.84 -5.46
C GLY A 315 -19.55 -20.66 -6.32
N GLU A 316 -20.11 -19.45 -6.12
CA GLU A 316 -19.77 -18.19 -6.80
C GLU A 316 -18.40 -17.63 -6.35
N ARG A 317 -17.45 -18.50 -5.97
CA ARG A 317 -16.15 -18.17 -5.36
C ARG A 317 -15.35 -17.15 -6.16
N ARG A 318 -15.50 -17.09 -7.48
CA ARG A 318 -14.78 -16.11 -8.31
C ARG A 318 -15.25 -14.68 -8.05
N GLU A 319 -16.54 -14.49 -7.84
CA GLU A 319 -17.19 -13.19 -7.77
C GLU A 319 -17.11 -12.65 -6.34
N SER A 320 -17.35 -13.50 -5.33
CA SER A 320 -17.09 -13.15 -3.92
C SER A 320 -15.62 -12.85 -3.62
N VAL A 321 -14.67 -13.61 -4.21
CA VAL A 321 -13.24 -13.30 -4.12
C VAL A 321 -12.90 -11.99 -4.83
N GLY A 322 -13.48 -11.73 -6.01
CA GLY A 322 -13.29 -10.47 -6.73
C GLY A 322 -13.75 -9.26 -5.92
N ALA A 323 -14.98 -9.31 -5.40
CA ALA A 323 -15.56 -8.26 -4.57
C ALA A 323 -14.73 -8.01 -3.29
N LEU A 324 -14.31 -9.08 -2.59
CA LEU A 324 -13.49 -8.93 -1.40
C LEU A 324 -12.08 -8.40 -1.71
N LEU A 325 -11.48 -8.74 -2.86
CA LEU A 325 -10.21 -8.16 -3.29
C LEU A 325 -10.32 -6.66 -3.56
N GLU A 326 -11.41 -6.18 -4.17
CA GLU A 326 -11.64 -4.74 -4.36
C GLU A 326 -11.83 -3.99 -3.04
N ILE A 327 -12.59 -4.56 -2.09
CA ILE A 327 -12.75 -4.02 -0.73
C ILE A 327 -11.38 -3.92 -0.02
N ILE A 328 -10.55 -4.97 -0.11
CA ILE A 328 -9.19 -4.96 0.44
C ILE A 328 -8.31 -3.94 -0.28
N TYR A 329 -8.39 -3.82 -1.61
CA TYR A 329 -7.58 -2.90 -2.40
C TYR A 329 -7.90 -1.43 -2.09
N GLY A 330 -9.18 -1.03 -2.12
CA GLY A 330 -9.59 0.32 -1.74
C GLY A 330 -9.21 0.66 -0.29
N SER A 331 -9.29 -0.32 0.61
CA SER A 331 -8.88 -0.17 2.01
C SER A 331 -7.36 -0.03 2.18
N LEU A 332 -6.55 -0.77 1.41
CA LEU A 332 -5.08 -0.58 1.37
C LEU A 332 -4.73 0.80 0.81
N VAL A 333 -5.30 1.21 -0.32
CA VAL A 333 -5.08 2.53 -0.94
C VAL A 333 -5.37 3.68 0.04
N SER A 334 -6.25 3.49 1.02
CA SER A 334 -6.51 4.49 2.07
C SER A 334 -5.35 4.72 3.05
N VAL A 335 -4.44 3.75 3.20
CA VAL A 335 -3.29 3.79 4.13
C VAL A 335 -1.92 3.74 3.43
N THR A 336 -1.84 3.22 2.22
CA THR A 336 -0.60 3.16 1.41
C THR A 336 -0.38 4.45 0.63
N VAL A 337 -0.41 5.60 1.32
CA VAL A 337 -0.36 6.93 0.69
C VAL A 337 1.07 7.26 0.22
N THR A 338 1.47 6.60 -0.87
CA THR A 338 2.80 6.72 -1.47
C THR A 338 2.92 7.96 -2.34
N SER A 339 3.57 8.98 -1.79
CA SER A 339 4.16 10.02 -2.63
C SER A 339 5.30 9.39 -3.46
N PRO A 340 5.41 9.64 -4.78
CA PRO A 340 6.41 9.00 -5.63
C PRO A 340 7.85 9.42 -5.28
N ASP A 341 8.02 10.58 -4.65
CA ASP A 341 9.31 11.12 -4.23
C ASP A 341 9.19 11.99 -2.96
N TYR A 342 10.33 12.25 -2.30
CA TYR A 342 10.38 13.03 -1.06
C TYR A 342 10.03 14.52 -1.24
N GLU A 343 10.28 15.12 -2.41
CA GLU A 343 9.95 16.52 -2.66
C GLU A 343 8.45 16.69 -2.86
N THR A 344 7.80 15.80 -3.63
CA THR A 344 6.34 15.74 -3.74
C THR A 344 5.70 15.56 -2.35
N LEU A 345 6.25 14.71 -1.48
CA LEU A 345 5.76 14.58 -0.10
C LEU A 345 5.91 15.88 0.71
N MET A 346 7.05 16.57 0.58
CA MET A 346 7.30 17.86 1.23
C MET A 346 6.42 19.00 0.67
N VAL A 347 6.06 18.94 -0.62
CA VAL A 347 5.14 19.87 -1.28
C VAL A 347 3.72 19.66 -0.78
N ILE A 348 3.22 18.41 -0.77
CA ILE A 348 1.89 18.07 -0.27
C ILE A 348 1.76 18.39 1.23
N GLN A 349 2.77 18.07 2.03
CA GLN A 349 2.80 18.47 3.44
C GLN A 349 2.88 19.98 3.65
N ALA A 350 3.38 20.76 2.68
CA ALA A 350 3.39 22.22 2.73
C ALA A 350 2.05 22.81 2.28
N ALA A 351 1.48 22.34 1.17
CA ALA A 351 0.13 22.68 0.73
C ALA A 351 -0.88 22.47 1.87
N ARG A 352 -0.82 21.34 2.59
CA ARG A 352 -1.68 21.10 3.76
C ARG A 352 -1.53 22.13 4.90
N ARG A 353 -0.30 22.63 5.15
CA ARG A 353 -0.06 23.68 6.17
C ARG A 353 -0.50 25.06 5.71
N LEU A 354 -0.34 25.34 4.42
CA LEU A 354 -0.74 26.56 3.76
C LEU A 354 -2.27 26.67 3.66
N TYR A 355 -2.98 25.55 3.43
CA TYR A 355 -4.45 25.48 3.40
C TYR A 355 -5.09 25.64 4.80
N ASN A 356 -4.52 25.03 5.84
CA ASN A 356 -4.98 25.22 7.23
C ASN A 356 -4.37 26.50 7.86
N THR A 357 -4.65 27.67 7.27
CA THR A 357 -4.07 28.97 7.70
C THR A 357 -4.38 29.30 9.16
N LYS A 358 -5.63 29.02 9.60
CA LYS A 358 -6.16 29.33 10.94
C LYS A 358 -5.55 28.47 12.07
N GLY A 359 -4.60 27.58 11.76
CA GLY A 359 -3.84 26.83 12.76
C GLY A 359 -4.66 25.85 13.61
N LYS A 360 -5.90 25.54 13.22
CA LYS A 360 -6.78 24.63 13.97
C LYS A 360 -6.13 23.26 14.08
N ASN A 361 -6.09 22.70 15.29
CA ASN A 361 -5.59 21.34 15.56
C ASN A 361 -6.58 20.31 15.00
N LEU A 362 -6.44 19.98 13.72
CA LEU A 362 -7.24 18.95 13.05
C LEU A 362 -7.01 17.57 13.70
N PRO A 363 -8.07 16.82 14.06
CA PRO A 363 -7.95 15.45 14.52
C PRO A 363 -7.15 14.57 13.55
N LEU A 364 -6.39 13.62 14.09
CA LEU A 364 -5.48 12.79 13.29
C LEU A 364 -6.15 12.08 12.08
N PRO A 365 -7.41 11.60 12.14
CA PRO A 365 -8.09 11.06 10.96
C PRO A 365 -8.34 12.09 9.85
N MET A 366 -8.73 13.33 10.20
CA MET A 366 -8.94 14.41 9.23
C MET A 366 -7.61 14.82 8.55
N VAL A 367 -6.50 14.78 9.30
CA VAL A 367 -5.15 15.02 8.74
C VAL A 367 -4.74 13.94 7.72
N VAL A 368 -5.17 12.69 7.94
CA VAL A 368 -4.93 11.57 7.01
C VAL A 368 -5.84 11.67 5.78
N GLU A 369 -7.13 11.96 5.94
CA GLU A 369 -8.03 12.12 4.81
C GLU A 369 -7.66 13.32 3.93
N LEU A 370 -7.27 14.45 4.55
CA LEU A 370 -6.76 15.61 3.81
C LEU A 370 -5.45 15.30 3.06
N ASN A 371 -4.53 14.53 3.67
CA ASN A 371 -3.37 13.99 2.94
C ASN A 371 -3.81 13.15 1.74
N ARG A 372 -4.74 12.21 1.93
CA ARG A 372 -5.22 11.29 0.89
C ARG A 372 -5.85 12.04 -0.29
N ARG A 373 -6.71 13.03 0.00
CA ARG A 373 -7.34 13.88 -1.03
C ARG A 373 -6.30 14.73 -1.78
N LEU A 374 -5.34 15.36 -1.07
CA LEU A 374 -4.27 16.14 -1.69
C LEU A 374 -3.33 15.27 -2.56
N VAL A 375 -3.03 14.04 -2.15
CA VAL A 375 -2.22 13.09 -2.94
C VAL A 375 -2.97 12.62 -4.18
N LYS A 376 -4.26 12.28 -4.07
CA LYS A 376 -5.10 11.92 -5.23
C LYS A 376 -5.21 13.08 -6.22
N GLY A 377 -5.44 14.30 -5.73
CA GLY A 377 -5.47 15.54 -6.53
C GLY A 377 -4.16 15.78 -7.25
N TYR A 378 -3.05 15.82 -6.53
CA TYR A 378 -1.72 16.00 -7.14
C TYR A 378 -1.39 14.90 -8.14
N ALA A 379 -1.74 13.63 -7.88
CA ALA A 379 -1.50 12.54 -8.82
C ALA A 379 -2.31 12.63 -10.12
N HIS A 380 -3.46 13.33 -10.10
CA HIS A 380 -4.29 13.58 -11.27
C HIS A 380 -3.79 14.82 -12.05
N PHE A 381 -3.59 15.95 -11.36
CA PHE A 381 -3.23 17.23 -11.95
C PHE A 381 -1.71 17.50 -12.02
N LYS A 382 -0.86 16.48 -11.81
CA LYS A 382 0.62 16.59 -11.74
C LYS A 382 1.28 17.31 -12.93
N ASP A 383 0.67 17.22 -14.11
CA ASP A 383 1.19 17.72 -15.38
C ASP A 383 0.53 19.06 -15.78
N ASP A 384 -0.42 19.58 -14.98
CA ASP A 384 -1.06 20.89 -15.19
C ASP A 384 -0.04 22.03 -14.92
N PRO A 385 0.12 23.01 -15.83
CA PRO A 385 1.05 24.13 -15.64
C PRO A 385 0.90 24.87 -14.30
N ARG A 386 -0.34 25.03 -13.81
CA ARG A 386 -0.67 25.69 -12.52
C ARG A 386 -0.09 24.90 -11.35
N ILE A 387 -0.19 23.57 -11.39
CA ILE A 387 0.36 22.67 -10.37
C ILE A 387 1.89 22.58 -10.47
N VAL A 388 2.46 22.60 -11.68
CA VAL A 388 3.92 22.63 -11.90
C VAL A 388 4.54 23.91 -11.33
N GLU A 389 3.94 25.09 -11.57
CA GLU A 389 4.39 26.35 -10.99
C GLU A 389 4.17 26.39 -9.47
N LEU A 390 3.01 25.98 -8.99
CA LEU A 390 2.72 25.93 -7.55
C LEU A 390 3.71 25.00 -6.81
N ARG A 391 4.05 23.85 -7.40
CA ARG A 391 5.12 22.95 -6.92
C ARG A 391 6.46 23.69 -6.83
N LYS A 392 6.89 24.35 -7.91
CA LYS A 392 8.15 25.12 -7.98
C LYS A 392 8.22 26.19 -6.88
N SER A 393 7.13 26.93 -6.68
CA SER A 393 7.01 27.99 -5.67
C SER A 393 6.98 27.45 -4.23
N ILE A 394 6.28 26.33 -3.98
CA ILE A 394 6.27 25.64 -2.68
C ILE A 394 7.62 25.01 -2.35
N VAL A 395 8.34 24.43 -3.33
CA VAL A 395 9.71 23.94 -3.14
C VAL A 395 10.66 25.10 -2.80
N GLY A 396 10.56 26.22 -3.51
CA GLY A 396 11.33 27.44 -3.21
C GLY A 396 11.09 27.96 -1.79
N TYR A 397 9.83 27.98 -1.35
CA TYR A 397 9.45 28.38 0.00
C TYR A 397 9.93 27.39 1.08
N ASN A 398 9.72 26.08 0.90
CA ASN A 398 10.26 25.05 1.80
C ASN A 398 11.80 25.12 1.88
N LYS A 399 12.48 25.48 0.78
CA LYS A 399 13.94 25.71 0.75
C LYS A 399 14.33 26.95 1.56
N GLN A 400 13.58 28.06 1.45
CA GLN A 400 13.80 29.25 2.29
C GLN A 400 13.54 28.97 3.78
N LEU A 401 12.44 28.29 4.15
CA LEU A 401 12.19 27.85 5.54
C LEU A 401 13.36 27.00 6.08
N ARG A 402 13.83 26.02 5.29
CA ARG A 402 14.95 25.15 5.66
C ARG A 402 16.28 25.91 5.78
N LEU A 403 16.51 26.91 4.92
CA LEU A 403 17.69 27.80 4.99
C LEU A 403 17.66 28.72 6.20
N LEU A 404 16.48 29.16 6.65
CA LEU A 404 16.27 30.01 7.82
C LEU A 404 16.03 29.23 9.12
N GLY A 405 15.96 27.89 9.06
CA GLY A 405 15.80 26.99 10.22
C GLY A 405 14.45 27.06 10.94
N ILE A 406 13.56 27.94 10.50
CA ILE A 406 12.22 28.16 11.07
C ILE A 406 11.20 27.19 10.48
N ARG A 407 10.30 26.73 11.35
CA ARG A 407 9.12 25.95 10.98
C ARG A 407 8.05 26.90 10.46
N ASP A 408 7.21 26.41 9.55
CA ASP A 408 6.13 27.17 8.91
C ASP A 408 5.24 27.97 9.89
N HIS A 409 4.87 27.38 11.03
CA HIS A 409 4.07 28.08 12.06
C HIS A 409 4.83 29.25 12.73
N GLN A 410 6.17 29.17 12.84
CA GLN A 410 6.97 30.22 13.47
C GLN A 410 7.06 31.48 12.60
N VAL A 411 6.80 31.38 11.29
CA VAL A 411 6.90 32.52 10.35
C VAL A 411 6.04 33.71 10.79
N ALA A 412 4.83 33.44 11.31
CA ALA A 412 3.90 34.49 11.73
C ALA A 412 4.42 35.36 12.89
N TYR A 413 5.07 34.75 13.89
CA TYR A 413 5.40 35.41 15.16
C TYR A 413 6.90 35.46 15.49
N ALA A 414 7.78 34.88 14.67
CA ALA A 414 9.23 34.92 14.90
C ALA A 414 9.73 36.37 15.01
N LYS A 415 10.31 36.69 16.17
CA LYS A 415 11.19 37.82 16.42
C LYS A 415 12.51 37.21 16.90
N PHE A 416 13.61 37.48 16.22
CA PHE A 416 14.94 37.02 16.66
C PHE A 416 15.68 38.17 17.33
N SER A 417 15.99 38.03 18.62
CA SER A 417 17.04 38.83 19.23
C SER A 417 18.39 38.33 18.72
N ILE A 418 19.20 39.22 18.15
CA ILE A 418 20.53 38.88 17.61
C ILE A 418 21.39 38.23 18.70
N LEU A 419 21.31 38.73 19.95
CA LEU A 419 22.02 38.17 21.10
C LEU A 419 21.62 36.71 21.39
N GLN A 420 20.33 36.38 21.28
CA GLN A 420 19.84 35.00 21.45
C GLN A 420 20.31 34.08 20.30
N VAL A 421 20.38 34.60 19.06
CA VAL A 421 20.93 33.87 17.91
C VAL A 421 22.41 33.56 18.12
N VAL A 422 23.21 34.56 18.53
CA VAL A 422 24.65 34.40 18.82
C VAL A 422 24.88 33.40 19.96
N ALA A 423 24.19 33.55 21.10
CA ALA A 423 24.31 32.63 22.23
C ALA A 423 23.92 31.19 21.85
N THR A 424 22.84 31.02 21.07
CA THR A 424 22.42 29.69 20.58
C THR A 424 23.43 29.11 19.58
N LEU A 425 24.08 29.95 18.77
CA LEU A 425 25.12 29.52 17.83
C LEU A 425 26.36 29.03 18.59
N ILE A 426 26.85 29.80 19.56
CA ILE A 426 27.99 29.42 20.42
C ILE A 426 27.70 28.11 21.16
N TYR A 427 26.53 27.99 21.81
CA TYR A 427 26.13 26.73 22.47
C TYR A 427 26.11 25.54 21.50
N ARG A 428 25.59 25.72 20.28
CA ARG A 428 25.55 24.64 19.27
C ARG A 428 26.93 24.30 18.71
N LEU A 429 27.83 25.27 18.56
CA LEU A 429 29.21 25.03 18.13
C LEU A 429 30.01 24.28 19.21
N GLY A 430 29.98 24.74 20.47
CA GLY A 430 30.63 24.07 21.59
C GLY A 430 30.08 22.65 21.80
N LYS A 431 28.75 22.48 21.72
CA LYS A 431 28.10 21.16 21.76
C LYS A 431 28.54 20.29 20.58
N LEU A 432 28.63 20.82 19.36
CA LEU A 432 29.10 20.05 18.21
C LEU A 432 30.56 19.60 18.38
N ALA A 433 31.44 20.45 18.90
CA ALA A 433 32.83 20.10 19.17
C ALA A 433 32.95 18.94 20.17
N LEU A 434 32.26 19.04 21.32
CA LEU A 434 32.22 17.99 22.33
C LEU A 434 31.67 16.66 21.78
N LEU A 435 30.57 16.73 21.02
CA LEU A 435 29.97 15.56 20.37
C LEU A 435 30.88 14.97 19.28
N THR A 436 31.69 15.80 18.59
CA THR A 436 32.64 15.32 17.57
C THR A 436 33.75 14.48 18.21
N ILE A 437 34.34 14.95 19.31
CA ILE A 437 35.36 14.22 20.10
C ILE A 437 34.83 12.84 20.51
N GLY A 438 33.59 12.77 21.02
CA GLY A 438 32.95 11.51 21.41
C GLY A 438 32.59 10.56 20.24
N THR A 439 32.37 11.09 19.02
CA THR A 439 32.01 10.25 17.87
C THR A 439 33.19 9.65 17.13
N LEU A 440 34.33 10.36 17.04
CA LEU A 440 35.39 10.03 16.10
C LEU A 440 35.98 8.61 16.32
N PRO A 441 36.29 8.17 17.55
CA PRO A 441 36.78 6.81 17.80
C PRO A 441 35.76 5.73 17.42
N GLY A 442 34.49 5.90 17.82
CA GLY A 442 33.44 4.93 17.54
C GLY A 442 33.03 4.87 16.06
N LEU A 443 33.14 5.99 15.33
CA LEU A 443 32.98 6.01 13.88
C LEU A 443 34.09 5.22 13.17
N LEU A 444 35.34 5.39 13.61
CA LEU A 444 36.49 4.64 13.08
C LEU A 444 36.32 3.13 13.32
N LEU A 445 35.99 2.73 14.56
CA LEU A 445 35.73 1.33 14.92
C LEU A 445 34.53 0.71 14.17
N PHE A 446 33.52 1.49 13.80
CA PHE A 446 32.35 0.98 13.04
C PHE A 446 32.49 1.10 11.52
N THR A 447 33.50 1.82 11.01
CA THR A 447 33.72 2.04 9.57
C THR A 447 33.87 0.75 8.75
N PRO A 448 34.57 -0.31 9.22
CA PRO A 448 34.61 -1.59 8.50
C PRO A 448 33.23 -2.20 8.28
N VAL A 449 32.32 -2.09 9.27
CA VAL A 449 30.93 -2.58 9.14
C VAL A 449 30.19 -1.79 8.06
N PHE A 450 30.34 -0.46 7.99
CA PHE A 450 29.75 0.34 6.92
C PHE A 450 30.29 -0.03 5.52
N ILE A 451 31.59 -0.27 5.38
CA ILE A 451 32.20 -0.62 4.09
C ILE A 451 31.71 -2.00 3.62
N VAL A 452 31.81 -3.02 4.48
CA VAL A 452 31.44 -4.40 4.16
C VAL A 452 29.94 -4.53 3.90
N THR A 453 29.08 -3.93 4.73
CA THR A 453 27.62 -3.94 4.49
C THR A 453 27.25 -3.21 3.20
N LYS A 454 27.88 -2.07 2.87
CA LYS A 454 27.65 -1.33 1.62
C LYS A 454 28.04 -2.16 0.39
N TYR A 455 29.23 -2.76 0.40
CA TYR A 455 29.75 -3.55 -0.72
C TYR A 455 28.95 -4.84 -0.96
N LEU A 456 28.78 -5.67 0.08
CA LEU A 456 28.11 -6.97 -0.07
C LEU A 456 26.60 -6.83 -0.32
N SER A 457 25.92 -5.85 0.28
CA SER A 457 24.49 -5.62 -0.04
C SER A 457 24.28 -5.09 -1.47
N ALA A 458 25.23 -4.34 -2.03
CA ALA A 458 25.20 -3.95 -3.45
C ALA A 458 25.42 -5.16 -4.37
N LYS A 459 26.36 -6.07 -4.05
CA LYS A 459 26.54 -7.33 -4.79
C LYS A 459 25.27 -8.19 -4.77
N LYS A 460 24.66 -8.38 -3.60
CA LYS A 460 23.40 -9.15 -3.46
C LYS A 460 22.17 -8.46 -4.07
N SER A 461 22.15 -7.13 -4.13
CA SER A 461 21.15 -6.36 -4.87
C SER A 461 21.23 -6.65 -6.39
N LYS A 462 22.43 -6.67 -6.98
CA LYS A 462 22.64 -7.06 -8.39
C LYS A 462 22.21 -8.51 -8.67
N GLU A 463 22.60 -9.46 -7.82
CA GLU A 463 22.17 -10.87 -7.93
C GLU A 463 20.64 -11.00 -7.91
N ALA A 464 19.96 -10.28 -7.01
CA ALA A 464 18.50 -10.32 -6.89
C ALA A 464 17.76 -9.61 -8.03
N LEU A 465 18.38 -8.64 -8.70
CA LEU A 465 17.85 -8.00 -9.90
C LEU A 465 17.94 -8.93 -11.11
N ALA A 466 19.11 -9.54 -11.35
CA ALA A 466 19.32 -10.50 -12.44
C ALA A 466 18.40 -11.74 -12.36
N ALA A 467 17.97 -12.11 -11.15
CA ALA A 467 17.10 -13.24 -10.90
C ALA A 467 15.57 -12.91 -10.93
N SER A 468 15.16 -11.68 -11.25
CA SER A 468 13.76 -11.26 -11.02
C SER A 468 13.19 -10.28 -12.05
N THR A 469 12.16 -10.71 -12.77
CA THR A 469 11.41 -9.93 -13.78
C THR A 469 10.60 -8.75 -13.21
N VAL A 470 10.18 -8.83 -11.94
CA VAL A 470 9.27 -7.83 -11.33
C VAL A 470 10.01 -6.57 -10.84
N LYS A 471 11.32 -6.67 -10.61
CA LYS A 471 12.14 -5.68 -9.90
C LYS A 471 12.78 -4.67 -10.86
N LEU A 472 12.84 -3.42 -10.43
CA LEU A 472 13.41 -2.33 -11.23
C LEU A 472 14.85 -2.01 -10.83
N GLN A 473 15.18 -2.11 -9.53
CA GLN A 473 16.48 -1.67 -8.99
C GLN A 473 17.07 -2.61 -7.92
N GLY A 474 16.31 -3.60 -7.46
CA GLY A 474 16.76 -4.58 -6.46
C GLY A 474 17.08 -3.97 -5.09
N ARG A 475 16.43 -2.84 -4.76
CA ARG A 475 16.64 -2.13 -3.48
C ARG A 475 15.90 -2.83 -2.32
N ASP A 476 14.83 -3.55 -2.63
CA ASP A 476 14.01 -4.36 -1.70
C ASP A 476 14.78 -5.41 -0.88
N VAL A 477 15.89 -5.95 -1.40
CA VAL A 477 16.76 -6.88 -0.65
C VAL A 477 17.88 -6.17 0.12
N MET A 478 18.11 -4.88 -0.16
CA MET A 478 19.30 -4.17 0.32
C MET A 478 19.26 -3.91 1.84
N ALA A 479 18.08 -3.59 2.40
CA ALA A 479 17.90 -3.45 3.85
C ALA A 479 18.13 -4.79 4.58
N THR A 480 17.49 -5.86 4.08
CA THR A 480 17.68 -7.24 4.56
C THR A 480 19.15 -7.63 4.63
N TRP A 481 19.90 -7.47 3.52
CA TRP A 481 21.30 -7.86 3.50
C TRP A 481 22.17 -7.01 4.41
N LYS A 482 21.96 -5.68 4.49
CA LYS A 482 22.68 -4.83 5.46
C LYS A 482 22.49 -5.31 6.89
N LEU A 483 21.27 -5.69 7.27
CA LEU A 483 20.99 -6.24 8.61
C LEU A 483 21.65 -7.59 8.85
N LEU A 484 21.53 -8.54 7.92
CA LEU A 484 22.13 -9.87 8.07
C LEU A 484 23.66 -9.83 8.08
N ILE A 485 24.28 -8.96 7.27
CA ILE A 485 25.72 -8.75 7.27
C ILE A 485 26.16 -8.09 8.58
N ALA A 486 25.46 -7.06 9.06
CA ALA A 486 25.79 -6.42 10.34
C ALA A 486 25.66 -7.38 11.54
N LEU A 487 24.61 -8.21 11.56
CA LEU A 487 24.38 -9.22 12.61
C LEU A 487 25.52 -10.23 12.74
N ALA A 488 26.14 -10.64 11.63
CA ALA A 488 27.27 -11.57 11.66
C ALA A 488 28.63 -10.86 11.82
N PHE A 489 28.84 -9.76 11.10
CA PHE A 489 30.15 -9.11 10.98
C PHE A 489 30.48 -8.18 12.15
N ALA A 490 29.51 -7.48 12.74
CA ALA A 490 29.79 -6.59 13.86
C ALA A 490 30.23 -7.36 15.14
N PRO A 491 29.57 -8.46 15.57
CA PRO A 491 30.07 -9.26 16.68
C PRO A 491 31.45 -9.87 16.43
N ALA A 492 31.73 -10.34 15.20
CA ALA A 492 33.06 -10.85 14.84
C ALA A 492 34.13 -9.75 14.92
N LEU A 493 33.81 -8.52 14.49
CA LEU A 493 34.71 -7.36 14.59
C LEU A 493 34.94 -6.93 16.04
N TYR A 494 33.92 -6.94 16.89
CA TYR A 494 34.06 -6.64 18.33
C TYR A 494 34.85 -7.73 19.07
N ALA A 495 34.68 -9.01 18.70
CA ALA A 495 35.49 -10.10 19.22
C ALA A 495 36.96 -9.95 18.80
N PHE A 496 37.24 -9.56 17.54
CA PHE A 496 38.59 -9.24 17.08
C PHE A 496 39.21 -8.07 17.86
N TYR A 497 38.51 -6.94 18.02
CA TYR A 497 38.99 -5.81 18.83
C TYR A 497 39.23 -6.18 20.30
N THR A 498 38.37 -7.03 20.88
CA THR A 498 38.53 -7.53 22.24
C THR A 498 39.75 -8.45 22.36
N ALA A 499 39.98 -9.34 21.40
CA ALA A 499 41.17 -10.19 21.36
C ALA A 499 42.46 -9.36 21.19
N SER A 500 42.44 -8.32 20.34
CA SER A 500 43.56 -7.38 20.18
C SER A 500 43.86 -6.62 21.48
N LEU A 501 42.83 -6.14 22.19
CA LEU A 501 42.98 -5.46 23.48
C LEU A 501 43.50 -6.39 24.57
N ALA A 502 42.99 -7.62 24.64
CA ALA A 502 43.46 -8.64 25.59
C ALA A 502 44.92 -9.03 25.31
N TYR A 503 45.31 -9.20 24.05
CA TYR A 503 46.70 -9.46 23.65
C TYR A 503 47.65 -8.31 23.99
N TRP A 504 47.26 -7.05 23.71
CA TRP A 504 48.07 -5.89 24.08
C TRP A 504 48.19 -5.70 25.61
N THR A 505 47.15 -6.10 26.36
CA THR A 505 47.19 -6.13 27.83
C THR A 505 48.09 -7.26 28.35
N TYR A 506 48.07 -8.44 27.71
CA TYR A 506 48.97 -9.55 28.03
C TYR A 506 50.45 -9.18 27.77
N TRP A 507 50.74 -8.50 26.66
CA TRP A 507 52.12 -8.17 26.28
C TRP A 507 52.75 -7.09 27.18
N ASN A 508 52.16 -5.89 27.22
CA ASN A 508 52.75 -4.72 27.89
C ASN A 508 51.77 -4.00 28.86
N ARG A 509 50.70 -4.66 29.33
CA ARG A 509 49.67 -4.04 30.20
C ARG A 509 49.09 -2.74 29.65
N VAL A 510 48.96 -2.63 28.32
CA VAL A 510 48.59 -1.38 27.61
C VAL A 510 49.54 -0.23 28.00
N ASN A 511 50.85 -0.49 27.86
CA ASN A 511 51.95 0.39 28.27
C ASN A 511 51.84 0.87 29.73
N GLY A 512 51.50 -0.06 30.64
CA GLY A 512 51.33 0.22 32.08
C GLY A 512 50.03 0.92 32.48
N MET A 513 49.10 1.20 31.55
CA MET A 513 47.80 1.81 31.89
C MET A 513 46.85 0.84 32.62
N VAL A 514 47.05 -0.48 32.50
CA VAL A 514 46.25 -1.50 33.18
C VAL A 514 47.04 -2.07 34.37
N PRO A 515 46.60 -1.87 35.63
CA PRO A 515 47.29 -2.42 36.80
C PRO A 515 47.39 -3.95 36.78
N ASP A 516 48.46 -4.50 37.35
CA ASP A 516 48.73 -5.93 37.28
C ASP A 516 47.69 -6.83 37.97
N TRP A 517 46.99 -6.30 38.97
CA TRP A 517 45.89 -6.98 39.65
C TRP A 517 44.67 -7.22 38.75
N VAL A 518 44.56 -6.53 37.60
CA VAL A 518 43.46 -6.73 36.65
C VAL A 518 43.69 -8.03 35.86
N PRO A 519 42.81 -9.05 35.98
CA PRO A 519 43.00 -10.31 35.30
C PRO A 519 42.53 -10.23 33.84
N LEU A 520 43.22 -10.91 32.93
CA LEU A 520 42.97 -10.81 31.48
C LEU A 520 41.54 -11.19 31.05
N TRP A 521 40.87 -12.10 31.77
CA TRP A 521 39.46 -12.44 31.50
C TRP A 521 38.50 -11.27 31.73
N SER A 522 38.82 -10.36 32.67
CA SER A 522 38.01 -9.15 32.90
C SER A 522 38.13 -8.16 31.74
N VAL A 523 39.32 -8.06 31.13
CA VAL A 523 39.58 -7.26 29.93
C VAL A 523 38.73 -7.74 28.75
N VAL A 524 38.51 -9.05 28.62
CA VAL A 524 37.63 -9.64 27.59
C VAL A 524 36.17 -9.22 27.82
N ILE A 525 35.67 -9.30 29.06
CA ILE A 525 34.30 -8.86 29.41
C ILE A 525 34.14 -7.36 29.18
N ILE A 526 35.11 -6.55 29.62
CA ILE A 526 35.12 -5.10 29.42
C ILE A 526 35.10 -4.78 27.92
N GLY A 527 35.97 -5.37 27.10
CA GLY A 527 35.99 -5.15 25.65
C GLY A 527 34.67 -5.51 24.96
N MET A 528 34.06 -6.64 25.32
CA MET A 528 32.77 -7.08 24.79
C MET A 528 31.60 -6.15 25.13
N VAL A 529 31.69 -5.34 26.19
CA VAL A 529 30.72 -4.28 26.50
C VAL A 529 31.12 -2.94 25.89
N LEU A 530 32.42 -2.61 25.95
CA LEU A 530 32.98 -1.30 25.60
C LEU A 530 32.89 -1.01 24.09
N PHE A 531 33.30 -1.94 23.22
CA PHE A 531 33.31 -1.71 21.78
C PHE A 531 31.90 -1.55 21.18
N PRO A 532 30.88 -2.37 21.53
CA PRO A 532 29.50 -2.10 21.15
C PRO A 532 28.96 -0.79 21.71
N THR A 533 29.29 -0.45 22.98
CA THR A 533 28.79 0.79 23.61
C THR A 533 29.37 2.04 22.95
N ILE A 534 30.68 2.09 22.70
CA ILE A 534 31.33 3.21 22.01
C ILE A 534 30.79 3.38 20.58
N THR A 535 30.61 2.28 19.84
CA THR A 535 30.13 2.37 18.45
C THR A 535 28.65 2.72 18.36
N PHE A 536 27.81 2.26 19.29
CA PHE A 536 26.41 2.69 19.41
C PHE A 536 26.30 4.16 19.86
N ALA A 537 27.11 4.60 20.82
CA ALA A 537 27.17 5.98 21.27
C ALA A 537 27.59 6.91 20.12
N ALA A 538 28.65 6.57 19.36
CA ALA A 538 29.07 7.34 18.20
C ALA A 538 27.99 7.40 17.10
N LEU A 539 27.22 6.34 16.87
CA LEU A 539 26.08 6.35 15.96
C LEU A 539 24.99 7.33 16.43
N ARG A 540 24.59 7.25 17.71
CA ARG A 540 23.54 8.12 18.28
C ARG A 540 23.97 9.57 18.37
N ILE A 541 25.20 9.83 18.79
CA ILE A 541 25.77 11.18 18.86
C ILE A 541 25.95 11.75 17.45
N GLY A 542 26.34 10.93 16.46
CA GLY A 542 26.44 11.34 15.05
C GLY A 542 25.11 11.81 14.46
N GLU A 543 23.98 11.21 14.84
CA GLU A 543 22.65 11.71 14.47
C GLU A 543 22.35 13.09 15.06
N VAL A 544 22.64 13.28 16.35
CA VAL A 544 22.41 14.55 17.07
C VAL A 544 23.33 15.64 16.52
N GLY A 545 24.61 15.34 16.31
CA GLY A 545 25.58 16.24 15.68
C GLY A 545 25.17 16.63 14.25
N MET A 546 24.69 15.67 13.45
CA MET A 546 24.20 15.91 12.08
C MET A 546 22.95 16.81 12.05
N ASP A 547 22.07 16.73 13.05
CA ASP A 547 20.94 17.65 13.17
C ASP A 547 21.35 19.03 13.71
N ILE A 548 22.35 19.10 14.59
CA ILE A 548 22.98 20.35 15.01
C ILE A 548 23.62 21.05 13.80
N ILE A 549 24.43 20.35 12.98
CA ILE A 549 25.07 20.87 11.77
C ILE A 549 24.05 21.48 10.80
N LYS A 550 22.96 20.77 10.50
CA LYS A 550 21.86 21.28 9.66
C LYS A 550 21.23 22.56 10.22
N SER A 551 21.30 22.76 11.53
CA SER A 551 20.76 23.93 12.23
C SER A 551 21.76 25.09 12.36
N LEU A 552 23.07 24.89 12.12
CA LEU A 552 24.08 25.96 12.20
C LEU A 552 23.95 26.97 11.06
N ARG A 553 23.83 26.50 9.82
CA ARG A 553 23.71 27.37 8.63
C ARG A 553 22.55 28.38 8.75
N PRO A 554 21.34 27.99 9.21
CA PRO A 554 20.29 28.92 9.61
C PRO A 554 20.71 30.06 10.54
N LEU A 555 21.36 29.74 11.67
CA LEU A 555 21.75 30.74 12.66
C LEU A 555 22.77 31.72 12.09
N VAL A 556 23.78 31.21 11.37
CA VAL A 556 24.79 32.04 10.69
C VAL A 556 24.15 32.99 9.67
N LEU A 557 23.18 32.52 8.88
CA LEU A 557 22.47 33.37 7.91
C LEU A 557 21.63 34.45 8.60
N SER A 558 21.01 34.16 9.75
CA SER A 558 20.22 35.15 10.51
C SER A 558 21.03 36.25 11.21
N LEU A 559 22.37 36.24 11.11
CA LEU A 559 23.26 37.30 11.62
C LEU A 559 23.63 38.36 10.57
N ASN A 560 23.27 38.18 9.29
CA ASN A 560 23.58 39.17 8.25
C ASN A 560 22.61 40.38 8.35
N PRO A 561 23.08 41.65 8.43
CA PRO A 561 22.23 42.83 8.62
C PRO A 561 21.21 43.08 7.50
N SER A 562 21.46 42.59 6.27
CA SER A 562 20.47 42.63 5.19
C SER A 562 19.21 41.79 5.44
N SER A 563 19.23 40.94 6.48
CA SER A 563 18.14 40.01 6.83
C SER A 563 16.94 40.66 7.54
N ALA A 564 17.03 41.93 7.94
CA ALA A 564 15.99 42.61 8.74
C ALA A 564 14.58 42.51 8.10
N ASN A 565 14.49 42.62 6.77
CA ASN A 565 13.25 42.49 6.01
C ASN A 565 12.97 41.06 5.47
N THR A 566 13.83 40.08 5.74
CA THR A 566 13.64 38.71 5.21
C THR A 566 12.46 38.00 5.85
N LEU A 567 12.20 38.20 7.14
CA LEU A 567 11.01 37.63 7.80
C LEU A 567 9.70 38.24 7.29
N VAL A 568 9.70 39.53 6.95
CA VAL A 568 8.54 40.25 6.39
C VAL A 568 8.22 39.67 5.00
N LYS A 569 9.21 39.65 4.10
CA LYS A 569 9.09 39.05 2.75
C LYS A 569 8.69 37.56 2.77
N LEU A 570 9.03 36.84 3.85
CA LEU A 570 8.63 35.44 4.02
C LEU A 570 7.20 35.27 4.55
N ARG A 571 6.68 36.23 5.34
CA ARG A 571 5.26 36.28 5.74
C ARG A 571 4.37 36.58 4.53
N GLU A 572 4.73 37.60 3.75
CA GLU A 572 4.10 37.94 2.47
C GLU A 572 4.06 36.72 1.53
N ARG A 573 5.22 36.08 1.31
CA ARG A 573 5.31 34.87 0.48
C ARG A 573 4.48 33.71 1.04
N ARG A 574 4.37 33.56 2.37
CA ARG A 574 3.50 32.53 2.99
C ARG A 574 2.02 32.83 2.74
N ALA A 575 1.60 34.09 2.83
CA ALA A 575 0.21 34.49 2.58
C ALA A 575 -0.18 34.26 1.11
N ALA A 576 0.65 34.73 0.16
CA ALA A 576 0.44 34.49 -1.26
C ALA A 576 0.38 32.99 -1.62
N LEU A 577 1.25 32.16 -1.02
CA LEU A 577 1.22 30.72 -1.21
C LEU A 577 0.01 30.04 -0.55
N ALA A 578 -0.49 30.56 0.56
CA ALA A 578 -1.72 30.06 1.20
C ALA A 578 -2.95 30.34 0.33
N GLN A 579 -3.01 31.52 -0.28
CA GLN A 579 -4.03 31.87 -1.27
C GLN A 579 -3.92 30.97 -2.51
N GLN A 580 -2.77 30.93 -3.19
CA GLN A 580 -2.56 30.08 -4.38
C GLN A 580 -2.89 28.58 -4.15
N VAL A 581 -2.54 28.03 -2.98
CA VAL A 581 -2.92 26.66 -2.61
C VAL A 581 -4.43 26.52 -2.41
N THR A 582 -5.08 27.49 -1.79
CA THR A 582 -6.52 27.46 -1.53
C THR A 582 -7.32 27.61 -2.83
N ASP A 583 -6.90 28.51 -3.72
CA ASP A 583 -7.51 28.74 -5.03
C ASP A 583 -7.36 27.50 -5.93
N ALA A 584 -6.17 26.88 -5.96
CA ALA A 584 -5.94 25.62 -6.66
C ALA A 584 -6.82 24.47 -6.12
N ILE A 585 -7.01 24.39 -4.79
CA ILE A 585 -7.87 23.40 -4.15
C ILE A 585 -9.36 23.68 -4.41
N ASN A 586 -9.78 24.95 -4.42
CA ASN A 586 -11.17 25.35 -4.69
C ASN A 586 -11.58 25.16 -6.15
N THR A 587 -10.66 25.37 -7.10
CA THR A 587 -10.92 25.22 -8.54
C THR A 587 -10.89 23.76 -9.00
N MET A 588 -9.81 23.03 -8.72
CA MET A 588 -9.62 21.65 -9.19
C MET A 588 -10.18 20.59 -8.22
N GLY A 589 -10.59 20.97 -7.00
CA GLY A 589 -11.18 20.07 -6.01
C GLY A 589 -12.53 19.49 -6.43
N PRO A 590 -13.52 20.32 -6.83
CA PRO A 590 -14.84 19.85 -7.27
C PRO A 590 -14.79 18.89 -8.47
N GLU A 591 -13.83 19.08 -9.40
CA GLU A 591 -13.64 18.23 -10.58
C GLU A 591 -13.35 16.75 -10.20
N LEU A 592 -12.66 16.51 -9.09
CA LEU A 592 -12.20 15.18 -8.66
C LEU A 592 -13.00 14.58 -7.48
N PHE A 593 -13.85 15.39 -6.84
CA PHE A 593 -14.61 15.05 -5.63
C PHE A 593 -16.01 15.67 -5.70
N PRO A 594 -17.05 14.93 -6.14
CA PRO A 594 -18.43 15.42 -6.15
C PRO A 594 -18.97 15.78 -4.75
N ASP A 595 -18.34 15.27 -3.70
CA ASP A 595 -18.62 15.55 -2.29
C ASP A 595 -17.83 16.74 -1.72
N PHE A 596 -17.07 17.48 -2.55
CA PHE A 596 -16.03 18.42 -2.11
C PHE A 596 -16.48 19.43 -1.04
N ASP A 597 -17.64 20.07 -1.23
CA ASP A 597 -18.19 21.03 -0.27
C ASP A 597 -18.89 20.38 0.93
N ALA A 598 -19.55 19.24 0.74
CA ALA A 598 -20.25 18.51 1.80
C ALA A 598 -19.28 17.82 2.78
N ALA A 599 -18.14 17.34 2.29
CA ALA A 599 -17.09 16.67 3.06
C ALA A 599 -15.82 17.55 3.22
N ARG A 600 -15.97 18.88 3.16
CA ARG A 600 -14.86 19.84 3.14
C ARG A 600 -14.05 19.82 4.45
N VAL A 601 -12.91 19.14 4.43
CA VAL A 601 -12.09 18.83 5.64
C VAL A 601 -11.53 20.06 6.36
N VAL A 602 -11.43 21.21 5.67
CA VAL A 602 -11.04 22.50 6.26
C VAL A 602 -11.96 23.58 5.69
N THR A 603 -12.60 24.36 6.56
CA THR A 603 -13.37 25.55 6.20
C THR A 603 -12.51 26.53 5.41
N ASP A 604 -13.02 27.02 4.29
CA ASP A 604 -12.31 27.98 3.44
C ASP A 604 -11.82 29.20 4.26
N PRO A 605 -10.50 29.48 4.30
CA PRO A 605 -9.97 30.53 5.15
C PRO A 605 -10.18 31.96 4.62
N PHE A 606 -10.53 32.13 3.34
CA PHE A 606 -10.68 33.45 2.70
C PHE A 606 -12.16 33.80 2.42
N ARG A 607 -13.04 32.80 2.23
CA ARG A 607 -14.49 32.98 2.04
C ARG A 607 -15.23 33.66 3.19
N GLU A 608 -14.65 33.70 4.40
CA GLU A 608 -15.17 34.53 5.50
C GLU A 608 -14.89 36.03 5.30
N ALA A 609 -13.75 36.41 4.70
CA ALA A 609 -13.34 37.80 4.54
C ALA A 609 -14.21 38.56 3.53
N SER A 610 -14.62 37.91 2.43
CA SER A 610 -15.57 38.48 1.47
C SER A 610 -16.97 38.73 2.04
N ASN A 611 -17.31 38.03 3.13
CA ASN A 611 -18.61 38.14 3.82
C ASN A 611 -18.60 39.21 4.94
N THR A 612 -17.46 39.82 5.26
CA THR A 612 -17.40 40.97 6.17
C THR A 612 -17.76 42.27 5.46
N ASP A 613 -17.24 42.53 4.26
CA ASP A 613 -17.51 43.77 3.52
C ASP A 613 -18.98 43.89 3.06
N THR A 614 -19.65 42.76 2.83
CA THR A 614 -21.07 42.71 2.43
C THR A 614 -22.05 42.82 3.59
N LYS A 615 -21.61 42.73 4.86
CA LYS A 615 -22.50 42.78 6.04
C LYS A 615 -22.71 44.18 6.63
N ALA A 616 -22.11 45.22 6.06
CA ALA A 616 -22.21 46.60 6.54
C ALA A 616 -23.47 47.37 6.06
N LYS A 617 -24.41 46.71 5.36
CA LYS A 617 -25.61 47.35 4.79
C LYS A 617 -26.91 46.53 4.92
N HIS A 618 -27.23 46.08 6.14
CA HIS A 618 -28.62 45.79 6.49
C HIS A 618 -28.94 46.43 7.84
N GLU A 619 -30.05 47.16 7.86
CA GLU A 619 -30.59 47.86 9.03
C GLU A 619 -31.07 46.85 10.07
N LEU A 620 -30.92 47.19 11.35
CA LEU A 620 -31.37 46.36 12.47
C LEU A 620 -32.82 46.71 12.82
N PRO A 621 -33.78 45.77 12.73
CA PRO A 621 -35.08 45.93 13.35
C PRO A 621 -34.93 45.90 14.88
N GLU A 622 -35.45 46.90 15.57
CA GLU A 622 -35.42 46.99 17.03
C GLU A 622 -36.39 45.98 17.65
N ILE A 623 -35.90 45.08 18.51
CA ILE A 623 -36.74 44.08 19.21
C ILE A 623 -36.68 44.28 20.73
N ARG A 624 -37.82 44.72 21.26
CA ARG A 624 -38.12 44.99 22.68
C ARG A 624 -38.27 43.68 23.47
N ARG A 625 -37.80 43.62 24.72
CA ARG A 625 -37.87 42.43 25.60
C ARG A 625 -39.08 42.43 26.53
N THR A 626 -39.75 41.27 26.69
CA THR A 626 -40.64 40.92 27.83
C THR A 626 -40.74 39.38 28.03
N SER A 627 -40.52 38.93 29.29
CA SER A 627 -41.13 37.81 30.09
C SER A 627 -41.97 36.64 29.47
N VAL A 628 -42.15 35.41 30.04
CA VAL A 628 -41.60 34.59 31.18
C VAL A 628 -42.24 33.15 31.14
N SER A 629 -41.60 32.08 31.69
CA SER A 629 -42.16 30.72 32.11
C SER A 629 -42.65 29.71 31.01
N ASP A 630 -42.79 28.36 31.14
CA ASP A 630 -42.43 27.33 32.18
C ASP A 630 -42.20 25.84 31.67
N HIS A 631 -42.17 24.83 32.58
CA HIS A 631 -41.77 23.37 32.52
C HIS A 631 -42.53 22.32 31.61
N GLY A 632 -41.95 21.08 31.41
CA GLY A 632 -42.70 19.80 31.13
C GLY A 632 -41.95 18.57 30.50
N GLU A 633 -42.13 17.32 30.98
CA GLU A 633 -41.27 16.09 30.81
C GLU A 633 -41.56 14.98 29.71
N LYS A 634 -40.60 14.02 29.53
CA LYS A 634 -40.69 12.50 29.34
C LYS A 634 -40.77 11.76 27.95
N MET A 635 -40.41 10.43 27.96
CA MET A 635 -40.33 9.39 26.86
C MET A 635 -40.98 8.03 27.28
N PRO A 636 -41.22 6.99 26.41
CA PRO A 636 -40.36 5.74 26.38
C PRO A 636 -40.43 4.75 25.14
N SER A 637 -39.75 3.55 25.22
CA SER A 637 -39.92 2.23 24.47
C SER A 637 -39.41 2.07 22.99
N SER A 638 -39.14 0.87 22.36
CA SER A 638 -38.97 -0.59 22.73
C SER A 638 -38.37 -1.45 21.54
N GLU A 639 -38.27 -2.81 21.63
CA GLU A 639 -37.66 -3.78 20.64
C GLU A 639 -38.45 -5.13 20.51
N PRO A 640 -38.33 -5.97 19.44
CA PRO A 640 -37.76 -7.37 19.56
C PRO A 640 -37.16 -8.04 18.25
N LEU A 641 -36.93 -9.38 18.26
CA LEU A 641 -36.29 -10.28 17.23
C LEU A 641 -36.96 -11.68 17.07
N PRO A 642 -36.71 -12.50 16.00
CA PRO A 642 -36.09 -13.87 16.11
C PRO A 642 -35.20 -14.32 14.89
N ARG A 643 -34.16 -15.20 14.98
CA ARG A 643 -34.05 -16.71 14.95
C ARG A 643 -34.71 -17.42 13.74
N ASN A 644 -34.25 -18.54 13.10
CA ASN A 644 -33.12 -19.53 13.12
C ASN A 644 -33.20 -20.37 11.77
N GLU A 645 -32.53 -21.47 11.30
CA GLU A 645 -31.41 -22.46 11.54
C GLU A 645 -31.24 -23.34 10.22
N SER A 646 -30.47 -24.43 9.93
CA SER A 646 -29.31 -25.23 10.45
C SER A 646 -28.82 -26.31 9.39
N PHE A 647 -27.68 -27.03 9.59
CA PHE A 647 -27.14 -28.25 8.88
C PHE A 647 -26.86 -28.22 7.33
N HIS A 648 -26.18 -29.19 6.66
CA HIS A 648 -24.81 -29.76 6.84
C HIS A 648 -24.29 -30.43 5.52
N ASN A 649 -22.99 -30.78 5.46
CA ASN A 649 -22.31 -31.64 4.46
C ASN A 649 -22.31 -31.24 2.95
N LEU A 650 -21.10 -31.14 2.37
CA LEU A 650 -20.69 -31.93 1.18
C LEU A 650 -19.18 -31.79 0.93
N ALA A 651 -18.44 -32.88 1.11
CA ALA A 651 -17.07 -33.00 0.59
C ALA A 651 -17.11 -33.41 -0.89
N ASN A 652 -16.01 -33.17 -1.61
CA ASN A 652 -15.87 -33.22 -3.07
C ASN A 652 -16.63 -32.14 -3.85
N ILE A 653 -15.88 -31.28 -4.55
CA ILE A 653 -15.97 -31.06 -6.01
C ILE A 653 -14.69 -30.30 -6.45
N GLY A 654 -14.04 -30.79 -7.52
CA GLY A 654 -12.71 -30.34 -7.95
C GLY A 654 -12.69 -28.98 -8.66
N PHE A 655 -11.68 -28.16 -8.38
CA PHE A 655 -11.78 -26.70 -8.55
C PHE A 655 -11.13 -26.09 -9.81
N PHE A 656 -11.32 -26.70 -10.98
CA PHE A 656 -10.82 -26.16 -12.26
C PHE A 656 -11.78 -26.34 -13.46
N SER A 657 -12.69 -25.39 -13.65
CA SER A 657 -13.27 -25.06 -14.96
C SER A 657 -13.32 -23.53 -15.14
N THR A 658 -13.26 -23.02 -16.37
CA THR A 658 -13.29 -21.57 -16.62
C THR A 658 -14.07 -21.17 -17.87
N ARG A 659 -15.37 -20.94 -17.73
CA ARG A 659 -16.22 -19.92 -18.39
C ARG A 659 -17.73 -20.27 -18.23
N PRO A 660 -18.66 -19.32 -18.41
CA PRO A 660 -20.08 -19.52 -18.11
C PRO A 660 -20.95 -19.85 -19.33
N PRO A 661 -21.97 -20.70 -19.18
CA PRO A 661 -23.25 -20.63 -19.90
C PRO A 661 -24.19 -19.68 -19.13
N SER A 662 -24.64 -18.57 -19.70
CA SER A 662 -25.86 -18.45 -20.53
C SER A 662 -27.16 -18.73 -19.76
N ARG A 663 -28.03 -17.70 -19.65
CA ARG A 663 -29.30 -17.74 -18.91
C ARG A 663 -30.31 -18.62 -19.62
N ASP A 664 -31.00 -19.47 -18.86
CA ASP A 664 -32.32 -19.98 -19.24
C ASP A 664 -33.45 -19.26 -18.48
N ARG A 665 -34.70 -19.39 -18.96
CA ARG A 665 -35.84 -18.57 -18.51
C ARG A 665 -37.16 -19.36 -18.45
N SER A 666 -37.62 -19.75 -17.25
CA SER A 666 -39.05 -19.99 -16.95
C SER A 666 -39.28 -20.41 -15.49
N ARG A 667 -40.46 -20.21 -14.85
CA ARG A 667 -41.60 -19.29 -15.08
C ARG A 667 -42.51 -19.26 -13.83
N SER A 668 -43.47 -18.31 -13.83
CA SER A 668 -44.76 -18.30 -13.07
C SER A 668 -44.72 -18.16 -11.54
N ARG A 669 -45.72 -17.58 -10.87
CA ARG A 669 -46.93 -16.73 -11.20
C ARG A 669 -47.26 -15.98 -9.87
N SER A 670 -47.91 -14.83 -9.78
CA SER A 670 -48.94 -14.09 -10.54
C SER A 670 -48.71 -12.57 -10.37
N ALA A 671 -49.13 -11.59 -11.20
CA ALA A 671 -50.38 -11.33 -11.94
C ALA A 671 -51.56 -10.82 -11.05
N SER A 672 -52.26 -9.71 -11.35
CA SER A 672 -52.05 -8.66 -12.39
C SER A 672 -53.02 -7.47 -12.28
N ALA A 673 -52.57 -6.22 -12.54
CA ALA A 673 -53.43 -5.10 -12.95
C ALA A 673 -52.66 -4.00 -13.73
N ARG A 674 -53.13 -3.67 -14.96
CA ARG A 674 -52.70 -2.63 -15.93
C ARG A 674 -53.61 -2.79 -17.19
N PRO A 675 -53.75 -1.84 -18.16
CA PRO A 675 -52.66 -1.00 -18.71
C PRO A 675 -53.01 0.44 -19.15
N GLY A 676 -51.98 1.17 -19.62
CA GLY A 676 -52.06 2.41 -20.42
C GLY A 676 -50.76 2.60 -21.22
N SER A 677 -50.83 3.15 -22.43
CA SER A 677 -49.73 3.21 -23.43
C SER A 677 -48.41 3.77 -22.88
N ARG A 678 -47.23 3.12 -22.98
CA ARG A 678 -46.38 2.75 -24.14
C ARG A 678 -45.78 3.91 -24.95
N HIS A 679 -44.51 4.21 -24.67
CA HIS A 679 -43.45 4.42 -25.67
C HIS A 679 -42.16 3.73 -25.18
N GLY A 680 -41.30 3.27 -26.10
CA GLY A 680 -40.23 2.31 -25.80
C GLY A 680 -38.85 2.91 -25.56
N LEU A 681 -38.00 2.18 -24.83
CA LEU A 681 -36.55 2.41 -24.73
C LEU A 681 -35.80 1.21 -25.33
N LYS A 682 -34.75 1.49 -26.10
CA LYS A 682 -33.84 0.46 -26.64
C LYS A 682 -32.99 -0.14 -25.50
N PRO A 683 -32.66 -1.45 -25.53
CA PRO A 683 -31.60 -1.99 -24.69
C PRO A 683 -30.25 -1.38 -25.10
N LEU A 684 -29.39 -1.09 -24.12
CA LEU A 684 -28.02 -0.63 -24.38
C LEU A 684 -27.12 -1.82 -24.73
N SER A 685 -26.29 -1.66 -25.76
CA SER A 685 -25.28 -2.64 -26.16
C SER A 685 -24.18 -2.81 -25.09
N PRO A 686 -23.54 -3.98 -24.98
CA PRO A 686 -22.38 -4.16 -24.11
C PRO A 686 -21.17 -3.35 -24.62
N LEU A 687 -20.41 -2.77 -23.70
CA LEU A 687 -19.25 -1.92 -23.99
C LEU A 687 -18.06 -2.72 -24.53
N THR A 688 -17.38 -2.19 -25.56
CA THR A 688 -16.08 -2.66 -26.03
C THR A 688 -14.95 -1.72 -25.56
N PRO A 689 -13.68 -2.18 -25.48
CA PRO A 689 -12.64 -1.47 -24.72
C PRO A 689 -12.04 -0.20 -25.37
N LYS A 690 -12.68 0.38 -26.40
CA LYS A 690 -12.07 1.41 -27.28
C LYS A 690 -12.87 2.71 -27.41
N ASP A 691 -14.01 2.86 -26.74
CA ASP A 691 -14.77 4.12 -26.70
C ASP A 691 -14.12 5.15 -25.75
N PRO A 692 -13.92 6.42 -26.17
CA PRO A 692 -13.45 7.48 -25.28
C PRO A 692 -14.45 7.78 -24.15
N LEU A 693 -13.96 7.87 -22.91
CA LEU A 693 -14.76 8.21 -21.71
C LEU A 693 -15.57 9.50 -21.87
N GLU A 694 -15.06 10.45 -22.64
CA GLU A 694 -15.69 11.75 -22.89
C GLU A 694 -17.03 11.60 -23.61
N ASP A 695 -17.14 10.72 -24.60
CA ASP A 695 -18.38 10.48 -25.37
C ASP A 695 -19.36 9.51 -24.67
N VAL A 696 -18.89 8.80 -23.63
CA VAL A 696 -19.79 8.16 -22.65
C VAL A 696 -20.36 9.23 -21.69
N SER A 697 -19.55 10.22 -21.31
CA SER A 697 -19.95 11.29 -20.39
C SER A 697 -20.92 12.33 -20.99
N SER A 698 -20.89 12.55 -22.31
CA SER A 698 -21.88 13.37 -23.04
C SER A 698 -23.25 12.69 -22.99
N ARG A 699 -23.34 11.46 -23.49
CA ARG A 699 -24.57 10.64 -23.57
C ARG A 699 -25.22 10.43 -22.20
N ILE A 700 -24.43 10.29 -21.13
CA ILE A 700 -24.95 10.23 -19.75
C ILE A 700 -25.47 11.60 -19.28
N ARG A 701 -24.77 12.71 -19.57
CA ARG A 701 -25.25 14.07 -19.24
C ARG A 701 -26.56 14.38 -19.95
N ASP A 702 -26.70 14.06 -21.22
CA ASP A 702 -27.93 14.32 -21.99
C ASP A 702 -29.10 13.47 -21.48
N ALA A 703 -28.88 12.18 -21.21
CA ALA A 703 -29.89 11.31 -20.59
C ALA A 703 -30.27 11.74 -19.16
N MET A 704 -29.37 12.39 -18.42
CA MET A 704 -29.67 12.99 -17.11
C MET A 704 -30.41 14.33 -17.24
N ARG A 705 -30.06 15.15 -18.22
CA ARG A 705 -30.74 16.42 -18.54
C ARG A 705 -32.20 16.18 -18.93
N GLU A 706 -32.45 15.27 -19.86
CA GLU A 706 -33.80 14.89 -20.29
C GLU A 706 -34.62 14.34 -19.10
N ARG A 707 -33.98 13.55 -18.21
CA ARG A 707 -34.62 13.04 -16.98
C ARG A 707 -34.86 14.13 -15.93
N GLY A 708 -34.11 15.22 -15.95
CA GLY A 708 -34.33 16.43 -15.14
C GLY A 708 -35.48 17.29 -15.65
N GLU A 709 -35.55 17.52 -16.97
CA GLU A 709 -36.63 18.26 -17.62
C GLU A 709 -37.97 17.51 -17.49
N ARG A 710 -37.96 16.17 -17.63
CA ARG A 710 -39.11 15.29 -17.29
C ARG A 710 -39.48 15.29 -15.80
N ARG A 711 -38.62 15.77 -14.90
CA ARG A 711 -38.96 15.98 -13.47
C ARG A 711 -39.58 17.35 -13.23
N ARG A 712 -39.11 18.42 -13.88
CA ARG A 712 -39.69 19.79 -13.75
C ARG A 712 -41.14 19.85 -14.18
N ARG A 713 -41.47 19.32 -15.36
CA ARG A 713 -42.87 19.21 -15.83
C ARG A 713 -43.76 18.47 -14.84
N ARG A 714 -43.19 17.49 -14.11
CA ARG A 714 -43.90 16.69 -13.09
C ARG A 714 -43.98 17.32 -11.70
N SER A 715 -43.36 18.48 -11.50
CA SER A 715 -43.54 19.33 -10.30
C SER A 715 -44.44 20.55 -10.58
N GLU A 716 -44.58 20.94 -11.84
CA GLU A 716 -45.47 22.04 -12.26
C GLU A 716 -46.94 21.60 -12.26
N ASP A 717 -47.24 20.36 -12.67
CA ASP A 717 -48.56 19.70 -12.56
C ASP A 717 -49.06 19.45 -11.10
N GLY A 718 -48.27 19.82 -10.08
CA GLY A 718 -48.48 19.42 -8.68
C GLY A 718 -48.97 20.50 -7.71
N SER A 719 -49.36 21.68 -8.20
CA SER A 719 -49.50 22.90 -7.37
C SER A 719 -50.76 23.75 -7.63
N TRP A 720 -51.91 23.12 -7.89
CA TRP A 720 -53.21 23.80 -7.91
C TRP A 720 -54.31 22.93 -7.27
N ASP A 721 -54.69 23.24 -6.04
CA ASP A 721 -56.04 22.98 -5.51
C ASP A 721 -56.31 23.84 -4.25
N MET A 722 -57.60 23.99 -3.89
CA MET A 722 -58.09 24.71 -2.68
C MET A 722 -57.98 26.25 -2.64
N ALA A 723 -58.59 26.89 -3.64
CA ALA A 723 -59.59 27.99 -3.53
C ALA A 723 -59.54 29.06 -2.40
N SER A 724 -59.69 30.33 -2.82
CA SER A 724 -60.46 31.35 -2.09
C SER A 724 -61.30 32.20 -3.06
N SER A 725 -62.41 32.77 -2.58
CA SER A 725 -63.52 33.31 -3.40
C SER A 725 -63.37 34.78 -3.85
N GLY A 726 -63.79 35.11 -5.07
CA GLY A 726 -64.05 36.49 -5.53
C GLY A 726 -64.23 36.60 -7.06
N PRO A 727 -65.30 37.26 -7.59
CA PRO A 727 -65.61 37.22 -9.01
C PRO A 727 -65.08 38.42 -9.82
N GLY A 728 -64.75 38.18 -11.10
CA GLY A 728 -64.47 39.20 -12.12
C GLY A 728 -64.53 38.61 -13.54
N THR A 729 -65.31 39.20 -14.43
CA THR A 729 -65.59 38.68 -15.80
C THR A 729 -64.57 39.12 -16.86
N PRO A 730 -64.49 38.44 -18.03
CA PRO A 730 -63.27 38.39 -18.84
C PRO A 730 -63.30 39.17 -20.17
N SER A 731 -62.10 39.39 -20.70
CA SER A 731 -61.78 39.68 -22.11
C SER A 731 -60.27 39.43 -22.31
N SER A 732 -59.73 39.05 -23.46
CA SER A 732 -60.21 38.43 -24.71
C SER A 732 -58.95 38.29 -25.62
N THR A 733 -58.98 37.41 -26.63
CA THR A 733 -58.07 37.46 -27.81
C THR A 733 -56.53 37.38 -27.54
N GLU A 734 -55.63 36.99 -28.44
CA GLU A 734 -55.76 36.39 -29.77
C GLU A 734 -54.55 35.50 -30.15
N GLU A 735 -54.64 34.96 -31.37
CA GLU A 735 -53.58 34.60 -32.33
C GLU A 735 -52.16 35.19 -32.18
N SER A 736 -51.09 34.58 -32.74
CA SER A 736 -50.92 33.24 -33.32
C SER A 736 -49.43 32.87 -33.57
N ARG A 737 -49.20 31.59 -33.93
CA ARG A 737 -48.24 31.09 -34.93
C ARG A 737 -46.82 31.73 -35.08
N LYS A 738 -45.83 30.83 -34.84
CA LYS A 738 -44.87 30.27 -35.83
C LYS A 738 -43.38 30.66 -35.78
N ASP A 739 -42.60 29.61 -36.06
CA ASP A 739 -41.32 29.52 -36.76
C ASP A 739 -40.13 30.39 -36.30
N LEU A 740 -39.27 29.80 -35.44
CA LEU A 740 -37.90 29.37 -35.83
C LEU A 740 -37.34 28.32 -34.85
#